data_AF-A0A2V6U1M9-F1
#
_entry.id   AF-A0A2V6U1M9-F1
#
_cell.length_a   1.000
_cell.length_b   1.000
_cell.length_c   1.000
_cell.angle_alpha   90.00
_cell.angle_beta   90.00
_cell.angle_gamma   90.00
#
_symmetry.space_group_name_H-M   'P 1'
#
loop_
_entity.id
_entity.type
_entity.pdbx_description
1 polymer ?
#
loop_
_entity_poly.entity_id
_entity_poly.type
_entity_poly.pdbx_seq_one_letter_code
_entity_poly.pdbx_strand_id
1 'polypeptide(L)'
;MPADLAQQLPYVRRLFEALRTPVVEAPGFEADDVLGTLVARVADRDLEVVIVTGDKDLLQLVSPRVSVLSVVGRSGERVHYDAAKVRERWGVDPAQIPDVLALMGDSIDNIPGVPGVGEKTAVKLLAQFGTVDRLYENLALVPGKLRETLAAHRKQALLSRELATVSRQVPIDFDLEAFRLREPDWPRLRALWMEMEFTRLLKELPAQTVEAGREPVATLATEGALRDYLSRLPPAEPLAVDWAGESRPPEPELQGLGLFHPEAGGAFVPQGPEAADAIGRALGATRELIVHDAKPVLAWLLARGAGPPPVEDSAVAAYLLNPARQSYPLEQLCLETLGESPPDLAGAATLGATELGARLAARARAVWRYWAYAAGELDALGLRSIYAEIERPLVPVLARMERAGIRVDVERLEGFAKELERNLDLLTREIHRMAGEPFTIGSPKQLAHVLFEKLKLPASRRTKTGYSTDADVLTELAIGHELPAKILEYRTLSKLKSTYADALPGLINPVTGRIHTRFNQLVASTGRLSCLPAGTLVDTQRGLIGIEEVRPGDYVRTALGLREVLAFEATGPKRVVAIHLSSGTVIRCSEDHKLRSSGEWRRARGLQIGDPLYMSFRSGLFGESRSFEVGRTAAYWTRKSPRLPGEWSVELAELVGYMMADGHIARSTYNGKPAKLVLAFGWDEEELQHYFAAIIVKLFGKAPTRRVTRTCPVLEVSGVDICGLLERLGAGGPSRSIRVPSSLFRAPESIVAAFLRGYFEGDGCVTERVSVRSVSRLMLEAVHHLLTMFGIPSVVRKGTPDPRGYAPRYTLFVVGDRSKRAFGERINFISGRKRAQLAQRPSARSSKSGAEIVCIPDPTDLIETRTALYDACRTPAGKVPPAMYVFINKYATARTTTIT
;
A
#
# COMPACT_ATOMS: atom_id res chain seq x y z
N MET A 1 16.45 -19.80 16.00
CA MET A 1 15.04 -19.46 15.69
C MET A 1 14.96 -18.06 15.10
N PRO A 2 14.20 -17.82 14.02
CA PRO A 2 13.97 -16.48 13.47
C PRO A 2 13.27 -15.55 14.48
N ALA A 3 13.58 -14.24 14.45
CA ALA A 3 13.03 -13.27 15.40
C ALA A 3 11.49 -13.18 15.34
N ASP A 4 10.92 -13.18 14.12
CA ASP A 4 9.48 -13.10 13.90
C ASP A 4 8.72 -14.32 14.47
N LEU A 5 9.37 -15.49 14.52
CA LEU A 5 8.79 -16.70 15.12
C LEU A 5 8.87 -16.65 16.65
N ALA A 6 9.97 -16.13 17.21
CA ALA A 6 10.13 -16.01 18.66
C ALA A 6 9.07 -15.10 19.30
N GLN A 7 8.64 -14.05 18.60
CA GLN A 7 7.57 -13.14 19.05
C GLN A 7 6.19 -13.82 19.16
N GLN A 8 5.97 -14.95 18.47
CA GLN A 8 4.68 -15.65 18.46
C GLN A 8 4.52 -16.64 19.63
N LEU A 9 5.61 -17.13 20.22
CA LEU A 9 5.58 -18.14 21.28
C LEU A 9 4.74 -17.75 22.51
N PRO A 10 4.76 -16.50 23.01
CA PRO A 10 3.91 -16.09 24.12
C PRO A 10 2.40 -16.26 23.83
N TYR A 11 1.98 -16.02 22.58
CA TYR A 11 0.58 -16.19 22.17
C TYR A 11 0.18 -17.67 22.12
N VAL A 12 1.09 -18.55 21.69
CA VAL A 12 0.87 -20.01 21.71
C VAL A 12 0.66 -20.51 23.13
N ARG A 13 1.45 -20.01 24.10
CA ARG A 13 1.26 -20.35 25.53
C ARG A 13 -0.11 -19.89 26.03
N ARG A 14 -0.49 -18.63 25.75
CA ARG A 14 -1.82 -18.10 26.10
C ARG A 14 -2.96 -18.91 25.48
N LEU A 15 -2.78 -19.42 24.26
CA LEU A 15 -3.75 -20.27 23.59
C LEU A 15 -3.92 -21.60 24.33
N PHE A 16 -2.85 -22.33 24.62
CA PHE A 16 -2.95 -23.61 25.34
C PHE A 16 -3.48 -23.45 26.77
N GLU A 17 -3.15 -22.34 27.45
CA GLU A 17 -3.76 -21.98 28.74
C GLU A 17 -5.28 -21.77 28.61
N ALA A 18 -5.74 -21.03 27.58
CA ALA A 18 -7.16 -20.80 27.34
C ALA A 18 -7.90 -22.07 26.90
N LEU A 19 -7.24 -22.96 26.15
CA LEU A 19 -7.77 -24.29 25.82
C LEU A 19 -7.74 -25.25 27.02
N ARG A 20 -7.06 -24.88 28.11
CA ARG A 20 -6.77 -25.74 29.26
C ARG A 20 -6.07 -27.05 28.87
N THR A 21 -5.21 -26.99 27.87
CA THR A 21 -4.36 -28.09 27.45
C THR A 21 -3.03 -28.01 28.20
N PRO A 22 -2.62 -29.08 28.91
CA PRO A 22 -1.34 -29.10 29.62
C PRO A 22 -0.15 -28.95 28.68
N VAL A 23 0.83 -28.16 29.11
CA VAL A 23 2.10 -27.96 28.40
C VAL A 23 3.22 -28.54 29.26
N VAL A 24 4.00 -29.45 28.69
CA VAL A 24 5.15 -30.08 29.36
C VAL A 24 6.43 -29.51 28.76
N GLU A 25 7.31 -28.99 29.60
CA GLU A 25 8.59 -28.40 29.18
C GLU A 25 9.73 -29.04 29.97
N ALA A 26 10.80 -29.46 29.26
CA ALA A 26 11.99 -30.05 29.87
C ALA A 26 13.24 -29.33 29.33
N PRO A 27 13.87 -28.43 30.09
CA PRO A 27 15.06 -27.72 29.64
C PRO A 27 16.21 -28.67 29.30
N GLY A 28 16.81 -28.49 28.12
CA GLY A 28 17.95 -29.30 27.67
C GLY A 28 17.58 -30.60 26.96
N PHE A 29 16.29 -30.87 26.75
CA PHE A 29 15.79 -32.03 26.02
C PHE A 29 14.92 -31.60 24.83
N GLU A 30 14.85 -32.43 23.80
CA GLU A 30 13.99 -32.16 22.65
C GLU A 30 12.53 -32.57 22.95
N ALA A 31 11.59 -31.97 22.22
CA ALA A 31 10.17 -32.29 22.39
C ALA A 31 9.88 -33.76 22.04
N ASP A 32 10.66 -34.33 21.11
CA ASP A 32 10.56 -35.74 20.71
C ASP A 32 10.96 -36.68 21.84
N ASP A 33 11.98 -36.33 22.63
CA ASP A 33 12.40 -37.07 23.82
C ASP A 33 11.33 -37.02 24.93
N VAL A 34 10.68 -35.86 25.10
CA VAL A 34 9.56 -35.70 26.03
C VAL A 34 8.41 -36.60 25.62
N LEU A 35 8.05 -36.62 24.33
CA LEU A 35 7.02 -37.52 23.79
C LEU A 35 7.40 -38.99 23.96
N GLY A 36 8.64 -39.37 23.63
CA GLY A 36 9.16 -40.72 23.82
C GLY A 36 9.10 -41.18 25.28
N THR A 37 9.41 -40.27 26.21
CA THR A 37 9.30 -40.52 27.65
C THR A 37 7.84 -40.67 28.10
N LEU A 38 6.93 -39.81 27.63
CA LEU A 38 5.51 -39.91 27.96
C LEU A 38 4.91 -41.23 27.48
N VAL A 39 5.22 -41.65 26.24
CA VAL A 39 4.81 -42.95 25.69
C VAL A 39 5.33 -44.09 26.55
N ALA A 40 6.61 -44.04 26.97
CA ALA A 40 7.19 -45.06 27.85
C ALA A 40 6.50 -45.13 29.22
N ARG A 41 6.08 -44.00 29.80
CA ARG A 41 5.38 -43.93 31.10
C ARG A 41 3.96 -44.51 31.08
N VAL A 42 3.35 -44.60 29.89
CA VAL A 42 2.01 -45.16 29.72
C VAL A 42 2.00 -46.53 29.02
N ALA A 43 3.16 -47.07 28.64
CA ALA A 43 3.26 -48.32 27.89
C ALA A 43 2.63 -49.52 28.62
N ASP A 44 2.74 -49.58 29.95
CA ASP A 44 2.17 -50.66 30.77
C ASP A 44 0.69 -50.43 31.14
N ARG A 45 0.07 -49.36 30.63
CA ARG A 45 -1.33 -49.01 30.93
C ARG A 45 -2.27 -49.46 29.80
N ASP A 46 -3.55 -49.57 30.13
CA ASP A 46 -4.59 -49.89 29.15
C ASP A 46 -5.06 -48.64 28.39
N LEU A 47 -4.15 -48.04 27.61
CA LEU A 47 -4.38 -46.82 26.86
C LEU A 47 -3.93 -46.98 25.40
N GLU A 48 -4.74 -46.45 24.49
CA GLU A 48 -4.35 -46.23 23.10
C GLU A 48 -3.71 -44.84 23.00
N VAL A 49 -2.50 -44.77 22.44
CA VAL A 49 -1.72 -43.54 22.33
C VAL A 49 -1.59 -43.13 20.87
N VAL A 50 -2.01 -41.90 20.57
CA VAL A 50 -1.85 -41.31 19.23
C VAL A 50 -0.92 -40.11 19.32
N ILE A 51 0.24 -40.22 18.69
CA ILE A 51 1.22 -39.14 18.60
C ILE A 51 0.90 -38.30 17.37
N VAL A 52 0.66 -37.00 17.53
CA VAL A 52 0.35 -36.11 16.41
C VAL A 52 1.60 -35.30 16.04
N THR A 53 2.27 -35.69 14.95
CA THR A 53 3.54 -35.07 14.55
C THR A 53 3.81 -35.20 13.04
N GLY A 54 4.51 -34.21 12.49
CA GLY A 54 5.08 -34.28 11.14
C GLY A 54 6.43 -34.99 11.08
N ASP A 55 7.04 -35.23 12.24
CA ASP A 55 8.37 -35.81 12.35
C ASP A 55 8.34 -37.32 12.11
N LYS A 56 9.26 -37.79 11.26
CA LYS A 56 9.37 -39.21 10.92
C LYS A 56 10.16 -39.99 11.98
N ASP A 57 10.93 -39.33 12.82
CA ASP A 57 11.78 -39.98 13.82
C ASP A 57 10.92 -40.66 14.89
N LEU A 58 9.78 -40.04 15.23
CA LEU A 58 8.80 -40.58 16.15
C LEU A 58 8.06 -41.83 15.64
N LEU A 59 8.21 -42.19 14.35
CA LEU A 59 7.73 -43.48 13.84
C LEU A 59 8.41 -44.66 14.55
N GLN A 60 9.57 -44.47 15.16
CA GLN A 60 10.26 -45.49 15.96
C GLN A 60 9.50 -45.90 17.24
N LEU A 61 8.52 -45.10 17.67
CA LEU A 61 7.70 -45.35 18.86
C LEU A 61 6.43 -46.17 18.56
N VAL A 62 6.13 -46.41 17.28
CA VAL A 62 4.93 -47.15 16.86
C VAL A 62 4.96 -48.58 17.39
N SER A 63 3.87 -48.99 18.04
CA SER A 63 3.68 -50.31 18.67
C SER A 63 2.20 -50.72 18.60
N PRO A 64 1.77 -51.90 19.09
CA PRO A 64 0.38 -52.33 18.98
C PRO A 64 -0.67 -51.34 19.53
N ARG A 65 -0.30 -50.50 20.51
CA ARG A 65 -1.17 -49.48 21.15
C ARG A 65 -0.69 -48.04 20.94
N VAL A 66 0.33 -47.85 20.10
CA VAL A 66 0.92 -46.55 19.83
C VAL A 66 0.94 -46.33 18.33
N SER A 67 0.23 -45.31 17.86
CA SER A 67 0.23 -44.89 16.46
C SER A 67 0.67 -43.44 16.29
N VAL A 68 1.04 -43.07 15.07
CA VAL A 68 1.42 -41.70 14.71
C VAL A 68 0.42 -41.14 13.69
N LEU A 69 -0.16 -39.98 13.97
CA LEU A 69 -0.97 -39.22 13.02
C LEU A 69 -0.14 -38.06 12.46
N SER A 70 0.19 -38.16 11.18
CA SER A 70 0.96 -37.13 10.48
C SER A 70 0.07 -36.33 9.53
N VAL A 71 0.32 -35.02 9.44
CA VAL A 71 -0.37 -34.11 8.53
C VAL A 71 0.61 -33.67 7.45
N VAL A 72 0.48 -34.20 6.24
CA VAL A 72 1.47 -34.08 5.16
C VAL A 72 0.95 -33.17 4.03
N GLY A 73 1.85 -32.36 3.47
CA GLY A 73 1.60 -31.53 2.30
C GLY A 73 0.85 -30.21 2.58
N ARG A 74 0.80 -29.31 1.58
CA ARG A 74 0.12 -27.99 1.68
C ARG A 74 -1.41 -28.10 1.79
N SER A 75 -1.98 -29.27 1.47
CA SER A 75 -3.41 -29.58 1.54
C SER A 75 -3.86 -30.14 2.90
N GLY A 76 -2.92 -30.45 3.80
CA GLY A 76 -3.23 -30.98 5.13
C GLY A 76 -3.78 -32.42 5.12
N GLU A 77 -3.25 -33.28 4.26
CA GLU A 77 -3.66 -34.69 4.19
C GLU A 77 -3.26 -35.42 5.48
N ARG A 78 -4.19 -36.16 6.09
CA ARG A 78 -3.97 -36.87 7.35
C ARG A 78 -3.60 -38.32 7.06
N VAL A 79 -2.40 -38.73 7.46
CA VAL A 79 -1.89 -40.09 7.31
C VAL A 79 -1.71 -40.72 8.68
N HIS A 80 -2.34 -41.85 8.91
CA HIS A 80 -2.22 -42.61 10.15
C HIS A 80 -1.20 -43.74 9.97
N TYR A 81 -0.14 -43.72 10.77
CA TYR A 81 0.95 -44.69 10.78
C TYR A 81 0.80 -45.67 11.95
N ASP A 82 0.37 -46.88 11.63
CA ASP A 82 0.55 -48.06 12.45
C ASP A 82 1.77 -48.87 11.97
N ALA A 83 2.08 -49.98 12.65
CA ALA A 83 3.24 -50.80 12.28
C ALA A 83 3.18 -51.34 10.84
N ALA A 84 1.98 -51.60 10.30
CA ALA A 84 1.81 -52.06 8.92
C ALA A 84 2.07 -50.94 7.92
N LYS A 85 1.58 -49.73 8.19
CA LYS A 85 1.79 -48.54 7.36
C LYS A 85 3.25 -48.08 7.37
N VAL A 86 3.95 -48.20 8.50
CA VAL A 86 5.39 -47.95 8.58
C VAL A 86 6.14 -48.92 7.67
N ARG A 87 5.84 -50.22 7.73
CA ARG A 87 6.41 -51.23 6.83
C ARG A 87 6.11 -50.97 5.36
N GLU A 88 4.88 -50.57 5.03
CA GLU A 88 4.49 -50.22 3.65
C GLU A 88 5.31 -49.03 3.11
N ARG A 89 5.53 -47.99 3.93
CA ARG A 89 6.20 -46.76 3.49
C ARG A 89 7.72 -46.90 3.45
N TRP A 90 8.30 -47.47 4.50
CA TRP A 90 9.75 -47.48 4.75
C TRP A 90 10.40 -48.83 4.45
N GLY A 91 9.63 -49.90 4.31
CA GLY A 91 10.15 -51.25 4.05
C GLY A 91 10.87 -51.89 5.25
N VAL A 92 10.76 -51.29 6.44
CA VAL A 92 11.36 -51.76 7.69
C VAL A 92 10.35 -51.67 8.84
N ASP A 93 10.61 -52.39 9.94
CA ASP A 93 9.80 -52.26 11.16
C ASP A 93 10.08 -50.92 11.87
N PRO A 94 9.13 -50.40 12.67
CA PRO A 94 9.30 -49.17 13.46
C PRO A 94 10.63 -49.11 14.23
N ALA A 95 11.04 -50.20 14.88
CA ALA A 95 12.28 -50.27 15.65
C ALA A 95 13.56 -50.07 14.82
N GLN A 96 13.49 -50.21 13.49
CA GLN A 96 14.61 -50.07 12.56
C GLN A 96 14.69 -48.68 11.92
N ILE A 97 13.75 -47.77 12.22
CA ILE A 97 13.78 -46.39 11.67
C ILE A 97 15.09 -45.67 12.02
N PRO A 98 15.62 -45.69 13.26
CA PRO A 98 16.90 -45.08 13.58
C PRO A 98 18.06 -45.69 12.79
N ASP A 99 18.01 -47.01 12.53
CA ASP A 99 19.02 -47.71 11.73
C ASP A 99 18.98 -47.28 10.24
N VAL A 100 17.81 -47.00 9.69
CA VAL A 100 17.67 -46.46 8.32
C VAL A 100 18.31 -45.08 8.26
N LEU A 101 17.96 -44.19 9.18
CA LEU A 101 18.45 -42.81 9.24
C LEU A 101 19.97 -42.76 9.50
N ALA A 102 20.49 -43.65 10.32
CA ALA A 102 21.93 -43.80 10.55
C ALA A 102 22.74 -44.06 9.27
N LEU A 103 22.16 -44.84 8.34
CA LEU A 103 22.81 -45.22 7.09
C LEU A 103 22.60 -44.17 5.99
N MET A 104 21.36 -43.66 5.82
CA MET A 104 21.05 -42.74 4.73
C MET A 104 21.31 -41.26 5.07
N GLY A 105 21.33 -40.92 6.36
CA GLY A 105 21.42 -39.55 6.88
C GLY A 105 20.09 -38.80 6.85
N ASP A 106 20.04 -37.70 7.59
CA ASP A 106 18.97 -36.73 7.58
C ASP A 106 19.50 -35.31 7.42
N SER A 107 19.13 -34.66 6.31
CA SER A 107 19.51 -33.27 6.08
C SER A 107 18.67 -32.27 6.88
N ILE A 108 17.48 -32.67 7.36
CA ILE A 108 16.61 -31.79 8.14
C ILE A 108 17.20 -31.64 9.55
N ASP A 109 17.56 -32.75 10.18
CA ASP A 109 18.10 -32.81 11.54
C ASP A 109 19.64 -32.80 11.59
N ASN A 110 20.28 -32.50 10.46
CA ASN A 110 21.74 -32.49 10.30
C ASN A 110 22.43 -33.81 10.73
N ILE A 111 21.74 -34.94 10.64
CA ILE A 111 22.28 -36.26 10.92
C ILE A 111 23.06 -36.75 9.70
N PRO A 112 24.39 -36.95 9.79
CA PRO A 112 25.16 -37.32 8.62
C PRO A 112 25.01 -38.82 8.28
N GLY A 113 24.72 -39.14 7.03
CA GLY A 113 24.66 -40.53 6.55
C GLY A 113 26.01 -41.10 6.11
N VAL A 114 26.01 -42.39 5.77
CA VAL A 114 27.17 -43.02 5.11
C VAL A 114 27.21 -42.57 3.64
N PRO A 115 28.32 -41.97 3.16
CA PRO A 115 28.40 -41.47 1.79
C PRO A 115 28.06 -42.54 0.74
N GLY A 116 27.14 -42.23 -0.17
CA GLY A 116 26.70 -43.15 -1.23
C GLY A 116 25.69 -44.21 -0.79
N VAL A 117 25.21 -44.18 0.45
CA VAL A 117 24.08 -44.98 0.93
C VAL A 117 22.84 -44.09 0.98
N GLY A 118 21.84 -44.38 0.15
CA GLY A 118 20.52 -43.74 0.22
C GLY A 118 19.47 -44.69 0.78
N GLU A 119 18.23 -44.20 0.94
CA GLU A 119 17.08 -44.94 1.53
C GLU A 119 16.97 -46.38 1.02
N LYS A 120 16.91 -46.59 -0.31
CA LYS A 120 16.78 -47.92 -0.91
C LYS A 120 17.92 -48.88 -0.54
N THR A 121 19.14 -48.35 -0.45
CA THR A 121 20.33 -49.14 -0.10
C THR A 121 20.33 -49.47 1.39
N ALA A 122 19.96 -48.51 2.25
CA ALA A 122 19.82 -48.71 3.68
C ALA A 122 18.77 -49.80 3.99
N VAL A 123 17.57 -49.70 3.41
CA VAL A 123 16.50 -50.68 3.57
C VAL A 123 16.93 -52.07 3.09
N LYS A 124 17.64 -52.17 1.96
CA LYS A 124 18.16 -53.46 1.48
C LYS A 124 19.17 -54.09 2.44
N LEU A 125 20.06 -53.29 3.02
CA LEU A 125 21.05 -53.78 4.01
C LEU A 125 20.35 -54.23 5.30
N LEU A 126 19.36 -53.48 5.77
CA LEU A 126 18.60 -53.84 6.98
C LEU A 126 17.69 -55.04 6.78
N ALA A 127 17.12 -55.22 5.58
CA ALA A 127 16.39 -56.44 5.24
C ALA A 127 17.29 -57.69 5.27
N GLN A 128 18.58 -57.53 4.94
CA GLN A 128 19.55 -58.63 4.93
C GLN A 128 20.17 -58.91 6.32
N PHE A 129 20.51 -57.87 7.08
CA PHE A 129 21.30 -57.99 8.32
C PHE A 129 20.49 -57.69 9.60
N GLY A 130 19.29 -57.13 9.48
CA GLY A 130 18.42 -56.76 10.59
C GLY A 130 18.77 -55.41 11.21
N THR A 131 19.95 -55.27 11.78
CA THR A 131 20.37 -54.03 12.49
C THR A 131 21.72 -53.51 11.97
N VAL A 132 22.02 -52.25 12.26
CA VAL A 132 23.34 -51.66 11.94
C VAL A 132 24.47 -52.40 12.65
N ASP A 133 24.28 -52.87 13.89
CA ASP A 133 25.30 -53.64 14.60
C ASP A 133 25.61 -54.96 13.87
N ARG A 134 24.56 -55.72 13.50
CA ARG A 134 24.71 -56.98 12.77
C ARG A 134 25.30 -56.78 11.37
N LEU A 135 24.98 -55.67 10.71
CA LEU A 135 25.61 -55.27 9.44
C LEU A 135 27.13 -55.12 9.62
N TYR A 136 27.57 -54.44 10.68
CA TYR A 136 28.99 -54.22 10.95
C TYR A 136 29.73 -55.46 11.48
N GLU A 137 29.05 -56.33 12.22
CA GLU A 137 29.57 -57.65 12.61
C GLU A 137 29.79 -58.56 11.40
N ASN A 138 28.91 -58.46 10.39
CA ASN A 138 28.93 -59.30 9.19
C ASN A 138 29.39 -58.55 7.93
N LEU A 139 30.20 -57.50 8.10
CA LEU A 139 30.61 -56.59 7.03
C LEU A 139 31.31 -57.32 5.85
N ALA A 140 31.94 -58.47 6.10
CA ALA A 140 32.56 -59.31 5.10
C ALA A 140 31.59 -59.80 4.01
N LEU A 141 30.29 -59.92 4.32
CA LEU A 141 29.24 -60.35 3.40
C LEU A 141 28.75 -59.24 2.45
N VAL A 142 29.19 -57.99 2.64
CA VAL A 142 28.85 -56.87 1.76
C VAL A 142 29.84 -56.79 0.59
N PRO A 143 29.38 -56.78 -0.68
CA PRO A 143 30.29 -56.82 -1.83
C PRO A 143 30.85 -55.44 -2.22
N GLY A 144 32.09 -55.45 -2.74
CA GLY A 144 32.69 -54.35 -3.50
C GLY A 144 32.96 -53.06 -2.72
N LYS A 145 32.91 -51.93 -3.43
CA LYS A 145 33.22 -50.58 -2.93
C LYS A 145 32.34 -50.14 -1.76
N LEU A 146 31.11 -50.66 -1.67
CA LEU A 146 30.18 -50.35 -0.56
C LEU A 146 30.72 -50.83 0.79
N ARG A 147 31.41 -51.98 0.82
CA ARG A 147 32.04 -52.50 2.04
C ARG A 147 33.14 -51.57 2.56
N GLU A 148 33.97 -51.06 1.65
CA GLU A 148 35.06 -50.13 1.99
C GLU A 148 34.51 -48.82 2.56
N THR A 149 33.45 -48.27 1.95
CA THR A 149 32.79 -47.07 2.45
C THR A 149 32.14 -47.29 3.82
N LEU A 150 31.41 -48.39 4.01
CA LEU A 150 30.82 -48.72 5.31
C LEU A 150 31.90 -48.87 6.39
N ALA A 151 33.02 -49.55 6.09
CA ALA A 151 34.13 -49.71 7.01
C ALA A 151 34.74 -48.36 7.42
N ALA A 152 34.99 -47.47 6.45
CA ALA A 152 35.56 -46.15 6.69
C ALA A 152 34.64 -45.25 7.54
N HIS A 153 33.33 -45.42 7.44
CA HIS A 153 32.33 -44.58 8.11
C HIS A 153 31.62 -45.26 9.29
N ARG A 154 32.15 -46.37 9.82
CA ARG A 154 31.52 -47.12 10.94
C ARG A 154 31.21 -46.27 12.16
N LYS A 155 32.17 -45.47 12.64
CA LYS A 155 31.98 -44.59 13.81
C LYS A 155 30.88 -43.56 13.58
N GLN A 156 30.78 -43.04 12.35
CA GLN A 156 29.79 -42.06 11.96
C GLN A 156 28.39 -42.68 11.94
N ALA A 157 28.21 -43.85 11.32
CA ALA A 157 26.92 -44.54 11.31
C ALA A 157 26.40 -44.86 12.72
N LEU A 158 27.27 -45.31 13.63
CA LEU A 158 26.88 -45.58 15.01
C LEU A 158 26.49 -44.31 15.78
N LEU A 159 27.22 -43.21 15.59
CA LEU A 159 26.88 -41.91 16.17
C LEU A 159 25.56 -41.39 15.59
N SER A 160 25.36 -41.48 14.27
CA SER A 160 24.13 -41.03 13.61
C SER A 160 22.91 -41.83 14.07
N ARG A 161 23.08 -43.11 14.41
CA ARG A 161 22.02 -43.90 15.04
C ARG A 161 21.68 -43.39 16.44
N GLU A 162 22.70 -43.08 17.24
CA GLU A 162 22.51 -42.52 18.58
C GLU A 162 21.75 -41.20 18.52
N LEU A 163 22.10 -40.32 17.56
CA LEU A 163 21.41 -39.06 17.31
C LEU A 163 19.96 -39.24 16.82
N ALA A 164 19.70 -40.25 15.99
CA ALA A 164 18.34 -40.55 15.49
C ALA A 164 17.47 -41.34 16.49
N THR A 165 18.03 -41.79 17.62
CA THR A 165 17.30 -42.59 18.61
C THR A 165 16.68 -41.65 19.64
N VAL A 166 15.35 -41.65 19.71
CA VAL A 166 14.61 -40.79 20.67
C VAL A 166 14.82 -41.30 22.10
N SER A 167 15.24 -40.39 22.99
CA SER A 167 15.41 -40.69 24.40
C SER A 167 14.06 -40.90 25.08
N ARG A 168 14.00 -41.88 25.99
CA ARG A 168 12.79 -42.21 26.78
C ARG A 168 12.96 -41.94 28.27
N GLN A 169 14.00 -41.20 28.63
CA GLN A 169 14.43 -41.00 30.02
C GLN A 169 14.57 -39.52 30.37
N VAL A 170 13.66 -38.67 29.87
CA VAL A 170 13.63 -37.25 30.24
C VAL A 170 13.11 -37.10 31.69
N PRO A 171 13.78 -36.30 32.55
CA PRO A 171 13.33 -36.04 33.92
C PRO A 171 12.13 -35.07 33.93
N ILE A 172 10.94 -35.60 33.63
CA ILE A 172 9.66 -34.88 33.71
C ILE A 172 8.77 -35.42 34.81
N ASP A 173 8.01 -34.53 35.43
CA ASP A 173 6.88 -34.92 36.29
C ASP A 173 5.76 -35.50 35.43
N PHE A 174 5.19 -36.62 35.86
CA PHE A 174 4.15 -37.32 35.13
C PHE A 174 2.94 -37.58 36.01
N ASP A 175 1.84 -36.87 35.74
CA ASP A 175 0.52 -37.12 36.32
C ASP A 175 -0.52 -37.26 35.20
N LEU A 176 -1.05 -38.49 35.05
CA LEU A 176 -2.05 -38.79 34.02
C LEU A 176 -3.39 -38.07 34.27
N GLU A 177 -3.76 -37.81 35.53
CA GLU A 177 -5.01 -37.12 35.86
C GLU A 177 -4.95 -35.63 35.46
N ALA A 178 -3.78 -35.01 35.60
CA ALA A 178 -3.53 -33.66 35.10
C ALA A 178 -3.66 -33.54 33.57
N PHE A 179 -3.49 -34.64 32.83
CA PHE A 179 -3.61 -34.68 31.36
C PHE A 179 -5.03 -34.91 30.82
N ARG A 180 -6.05 -35.00 31.68
CA ARG A 180 -7.44 -35.10 31.23
C ARG A 180 -7.91 -33.80 30.58
N LEU A 181 -8.57 -33.94 29.42
CA LEU A 181 -9.18 -32.83 28.69
C LEU A 181 -10.24 -32.12 29.57
N ARG A 182 -10.21 -30.79 29.58
CA ARG A 182 -11.18 -29.94 30.26
C ARG A 182 -11.86 -29.00 29.27
N GLU A 183 -13.04 -28.50 29.65
CA GLU A 183 -13.70 -27.44 28.89
C GLU A 183 -12.81 -26.19 28.81
N PRO A 184 -12.63 -25.61 27.60
CA PRO A 184 -11.89 -24.37 27.41
C PRO A 184 -12.43 -23.20 28.24
N ASP A 185 -11.56 -22.24 28.52
CA ASP A 185 -11.93 -20.94 29.06
C ASP A 185 -12.45 -20.05 27.93
N TRP A 186 -13.73 -20.17 27.61
CA TRP A 186 -14.37 -19.46 26.49
C TRP A 186 -14.19 -17.94 26.53
N PRO A 187 -14.33 -17.24 27.68
CA PRO A 187 -14.03 -15.81 27.77
C PRO A 187 -12.57 -15.48 27.42
N ARG A 188 -11.61 -16.23 27.95
CA ARG A 188 -10.18 -15.99 27.70
C ARG A 188 -9.80 -16.26 26.25
N LEU A 189 -10.39 -17.29 25.66
CA LEU A 189 -10.22 -17.66 24.26
C LEU A 189 -10.81 -16.58 23.33
N ARG A 190 -12.01 -16.06 23.65
CA ARG A 190 -12.65 -14.93 22.96
C ARG A 190 -11.76 -13.68 22.97
N ALA A 191 -11.24 -13.30 24.15
CA ALA A 191 -10.34 -12.15 24.27
C ALA A 191 -9.07 -12.32 23.41
N LEU A 192 -8.48 -13.52 23.40
CA LEU A 192 -7.29 -13.81 22.61
C LEU A 192 -7.56 -13.71 21.10
N TRP A 193 -8.67 -14.26 20.61
CA TRP A 193 -9.00 -14.14 19.18
C TRP A 193 -9.42 -12.74 18.77
N MET A 194 -10.00 -11.94 19.66
CA MET A 194 -10.26 -10.52 19.39
C MET A 194 -8.94 -9.75 19.25
N GLU A 195 -8.00 -9.93 20.19
CA GLU A 195 -6.67 -9.31 20.13
C GLU A 195 -5.89 -9.71 18.87
N MET A 196 -6.03 -10.96 18.43
CA MET A 196 -5.38 -11.47 17.21
C MET A 196 -6.19 -11.24 15.93
N GLU A 197 -7.37 -10.59 16.03
CA GLU A 197 -8.30 -10.37 14.91
C GLU A 197 -8.75 -11.65 14.17
N PHE A 198 -8.80 -12.80 14.85
CA PHE A 198 -9.21 -14.10 14.30
C PHE A 198 -10.75 -14.22 14.22
N THR A 199 -11.37 -13.35 13.43
CA THR A 199 -12.83 -13.22 13.25
C THR A 199 -13.56 -14.50 12.88
N ARG A 200 -12.93 -15.42 12.14
CA ARG A 200 -13.53 -16.72 11.79
C ARG A 200 -13.63 -17.63 13.01
N LEU A 201 -12.57 -17.73 13.80
CA LEU A 201 -12.53 -18.59 15.00
C LEU A 201 -13.45 -18.04 16.10
N LEU A 202 -13.62 -16.71 16.19
CA LEU A 202 -14.62 -16.09 17.06
C LEU A 202 -16.07 -16.54 16.78
N LYS A 203 -16.41 -16.87 15.54
CA LYS A 203 -17.75 -17.37 15.17
C LYS A 203 -17.96 -18.83 15.51
N GLU A 204 -16.87 -19.59 15.65
CA GLU A 204 -16.90 -21.00 16.03
C GLU A 204 -17.08 -21.18 17.55
N LEU A 205 -16.98 -20.08 18.32
CA LEU A 205 -17.26 -20.07 19.74
C LEU A 205 -18.75 -20.23 20.08
N PRO A 206 -19.10 -20.88 21.20
CA PRO A 206 -20.46 -20.85 21.73
C PRO A 206 -20.88 -19.39 22.00
N ALA A 207 -21.99 -18.95 21.39
CA ALA A 207 -22.57 -17.62 21.61
C ALA A 207 -23.60 -17.67 22.76
N GLN A 208 -23.61 -16.65 23.62
CA GLN A 208 -24.74 -16.40 24.52
C GLN A 208 -25.72 -15.46 23.79
N THR A 209 -26.74 -16.03 23.16
CA THR A 209 -27.83 -15.25 22.59
C THR A 209 -28.69 -14.72 23.72
N VAL A 210 -28.90 -13.42 23.79
CA VAL A 210 -29.85 -12.86 24.75
C VAL A 210 -31.23 -13.15 24.18
N GLU A 211 -31.94 -14.14 24.73
CA GLU A 211 -33.35 -14.30 24.43
C GLU A 211 -34.05 -12.97 24.73
N ALA A 212 -34.86 -12.49 23.77
CA ALA A 212 -35.69 -11.33 24.00
C ALA A 212 -36.51 -11.58 25.27
N GLY A 213 -36.33 -10.74 26.29
CA GLY A 213 -37.04 -10.91 27.56
C GLY A 213 -38.54 -10.99 27.27
N ARG A 214 -39.22 -11.98 27.85
CA ARG A 214 -40.69 -12.15 27.77
C ARG A 214 -41.47 -11.03 28.46
N GLU A 215 -40.80 -9.96 28.87
CA GLU A 215 -41.42 -8.83 29.55
C GLU A 215 -42.22 -8.00 28.55
N PRO A 216 -43.49 -7.69 28.85
CA PRO A 216 -44.32 -6.88 27.98
C PRO A 216 -43.73 -5.47 27.87
N VAL A 217 -43.40 -5.08 26.64
CA VAL A 217 -42.90 -3.74 26.30
C VAL A 217 -44.08 -2.79 26.12
N ALA A 218 -43.98 -1.57 26.64
CA ALA A 218 -45.03 -0.56 26.51
C ALA A 218 -45.17 -0.12 25.04
N THR A 219 -46.37 -0.27 24.47
CA THR A 219 -46.71 0.21 23.11
C THR A 219 -47.18 1.66 23.15
N LEU A 220 -46.42 2.55 22.53
CA LEU A 220 -46.65 3.99 22.47
C LEU A 220 -47.36 4.35 21.15
N ALA A 221 -48.65 4.01 21.05
CA ALA A 221 -49.44 4.21 19.83
C ALA A 221 -50.00 5.65 19.67
N THR A 222 -49.90 6.50 20.70
CA THR A 222 -50.47 7.86 20.71
C THR A 222 -49.47 8.90 21.16
N GLU A 223 -49.67 10.18 20.77
CA GLU A 223 -48.82 11.29 21.22
C GLU A 223 -48.79 11.42 22.75
N GLY A 224 -49.92 11.19 23.42
CA GLY A 224 -50.02 11.22 24.88
C GLY A 224 -49.15 10.14 25.53
N ALA A 225 -49.25 8.89 25.06
CA ALA A 225 -48.44 7.79 25.59
C ALA A 225 -46.93 8.03 25.41
N LEU A 226 -46.54 8.60 24.27
CA LEU A 226 -45.16 9.00 24.03
C LEU A 226 -44.73 10.13 24.97
N ARG A 227 -45.57 11.16 25.16
CA ARG A 227 -45.26 12.28 26.06
C ARG A 227 -45.10 11.81 27.51
N ASP A 228 -45.92 10.85 27.95
CA ASP A 228 -45.84 10.24 29.28
C ASP A 228 -44.62 9.33 29.43
N TYR A 229 -44.17 8.71 28.35
CA TYR A 229 -42.86 8.04 28.33
C TYR A 229 -41.75 9.07 28.45
N LEU A 230 -41.73 10.09 27.60
CA LEU A 230 -40.72 11.14 27.55
C LEU A 230 -40.63 11.99 28.82
N SER A 231 -41.71 12.18 29.56
CA SER A 231 -41.75 12.94 30.83
C SER A 231 -41.04 12.23 31.98
N ARG A 232 -40.87 10.92 31.91
CA ARG A 232 -40.08 10.12 32.87
C ARG A 232 -38.58 10.26 32.65
N LEU A 233 -38.16 10.83 31.52
CA LEU A 233 -36.75 10.97 31.16
C LEU A 233 -36.19 12.35 31.53
N PRO A 234 -34.91 12.43 31.94
CA PRO A 234 -34.23 13.70 32.16
C PRO A 234 -34.22 14.59 30.89
N PRO A 235 -34.43 15.92 31.00
CA PRO A 235 -34.66 16.82 29.86
C PRO A 235 -33.50 16.94 28.85
N ALA A 236 -32.31 16.43 29.16
CA ALA A 236 -31.11 16.52 28.31
C ALA A 236 -30.41 15.18 28.03
N GLU A 237 -30.92 14.06 28.55
CA GLU A 237 -30.29 12.76 28.32
C GLU A 237 -30.66 12.17 26.95
N PRO A 238 -29.72 11.48 26.28
CA PRO A 238 -30.00 10.90 24.98
C PRO A 238 -31.01 9.76 25.08
N LEU A 239 -31.65 9.42 23.97
CA LEU A 239 -32.56 8.27 23.88
C LEU A 239 -32.03 7.28 22.85
N ALA A 240 -31.88 6.01 23.22
CA ALA A 240 -31.51 4.98 22.25
C ALA A 240 -32.72 4.58 21.41
N VAL A 241 -32.51 4.52 20.09
CA VAL A 241 -33.53 4.15 19.11
C VAL A 241 -32.97 3.09 18.19
N ASP A 242 -33.75 2.03 17.97
CA ASP A 242 -33.52 1.08 16.89
C ASP A 242 -34.78 0.92 16.04
N TRP A 243 -34.65 0.45 14.81
CA TRP A 243 -35.73 0.46 13.84
C TRP A 243 -35.74 -0.80 12.96
N ALA A 244 -36.91 -1.13 12.42
CA ALA A 244 -37.08 -2.19 11.42
C ALA A 244 -37.78 -1.63 10.18
N GLY A 245 -37.38 -2.07 8.99
CA GLY A 245 -38.03 -1.69 7.74
C GLY A 245 -37.09 -1.57 6.53
N GLU A 246 -37.54 -0.85 5.50
CA GLU A 246 -36.76 -0.57 4.30
C GLU A 246 -36.12 0.83 4.34
N SER A 247 -34.80 0.90 4.29
CA SER A 247 -34.04 2.16 4.35
C SER A 247 -33.95 2.94 3.02
N ARG A 248 -34.80 2.64 2.02
CA ARG A 248 -34.61 3.19 0.66
C ARG A 248 -34.96 4.69 0.62
N PRO A 249 -34.06 5.58 0.16
CA PRO A 249 -34.41 6.98 -0.07
C PRO A 249 -35.33 7.09 -1.31
N PRO A 250 -36.12 8.17 -1.43
CA PRO A 250 -36.13 9.37 -0.59
C PRO A 250 -36.86 9.21 0.75
N GLU A 251 -37.76 8.24 0.86
CA GLU A 251 -38.62 8.03 2.02
C GLU A 251 -38.51 6.57 2.48
N PRO A 252 -37.78 6.30 3.58
CA PRO A 252 -37.69 4.96 4.12
C PRO A 252 -39.00 4.52 4.77
N GLU A 253 -39.32 3.24 4.63
CA GLU A 253 -40.52 2.62 5.18
C GLU A 253 -40.17 1.91 6.50
N LEU A 254 -40.50 2.54 7.63
CA LEU A 254 -40.28 1.97 8.96
C LEU A 254 -41.54 1.23 9.45
N GLN A 255 -41.38 -0.02 9.88
CA GLN A 255 -42.42 -0.85 10.49
C GLN A 255 -42.64 -0.53 11.97
N GLY A 256 -41.67 0.11 12.61
CA GLY A 256 -41.76 0.58 13.98
C GLY A 256 -40.40 1.02 14.53
N LEU A 257 -40.42 1.63 15.72
CA LEU A 257 -39.22 2.05 16.45
C LEU A 257 -39.20 1.39 17.83
N GLY A 258 -38.06 0.84 18.21
CA GLY A 258 -37.75 0.48 19.59
C GLY A 258 -37.09 1.66 20.29
N LEU A 259 -37.52 1.96 21.50
CA LEU A 259 -36.93 2.99 22.34
C LEU A 259 -36.36 2.33 23.61
N PHE A 260 -35.26 2.87 24.13
CA PHE A 260 -34.73 2.45 25.41
C PHE A 260 -34.05 3.60 26.16
N HIS A 261 -34.30 3.64 27.47
CA HIS A 261 -33.53 4.43 28.43
C HIS A 261 -33.46 3.73 29.79
N PRO A 262 -32.36 3.82 30.56
CA PRO A 262 -32.25 3.20 31.88
C PRO A 262 -33.41 3.54 32.85
N GLU A 263 -33.81 4.81 32.91
CA GLU A 263 -34.89 5.29 33.80
C GLU A 263 -36.32 4.91 33.36
N ALA A 264 -36.53 4.69 32.05
CA ALA A 264 -37.88 4.49 31.49
C ALA A 264 -38.13 3.07 30.96
N GLY A 265 -37.09 2.24 30.87
CA GLY A 265 -37.14 0.89 30.32
C GLY A 265 -37.20 0.87 28.79
N GLY A 266 -37.61 -0.28 28.24
CA GLY A 266 -37.86 -0.43 26.81
C GLY A 266 -39.30 -0.05 26.43
N ALA A 267 -39.46 0.59 25.28
CA ALA A 267 -40.78 0.90 24.72
C ALA A 267 -40.80 0.66 23.20
N PHE A 268 -42.00 0.49 22.65
CA PHE A 268 -42.21 0.24 21.22
C PHE A 268 -43.18 1.25 20.63
N VAL A 269 -42.82 1.77 19.46
CA VAL A 269 -43.64 2.64 18.64
C VAL A 269 -44.08 1.84 17.40
N PRO A 270 -45.39 1.55 17.24
CA PRO A 270 -45.90 0.91 16.04
C PRO A 270 -45.99 1.88 14.86
N GLN A 271 -46.01 1.34 13.64
CA GLN A 271 -46.30 2.11 12.42
C GLN A 271 -47.76 2.61 12.40
N GLY A 272 -47.96 3.90 12.12
CA GLY A 272 -49.28 4.51 11.92
C GLY A 272 -49.21 6.02 11.67
N PRO A 273 -50.13 6.63 10.90
CA PRO A 273 -50.05 8.05 10.52
C PRO A 273 -50.10 9.03 11.71
N GLU A 274 -50.99 8.81 12.68
CA GLU A 274 -51.08 9.68 13.87
C GLU A 274 -49.87 9.53 14.81
N ALA A 275 -49.41 8.30 15.04
CA ALA A 275 -48.26 8.01 15.90
C ALA A 275 -46.96 8.56 15.27
N ALA A 276 -46.74 8.32 13.98
CA ALA A 276 -45.51 8.70 13.29
C ALA A 276 -45.31 10.23 13.22
N ASP A 277 -46.37 10.99 12.96
CA ASP A 277 -46.30 12.46 12.87
C ASP A 277 -46.14 13.10 14.26
N ALA A 278 -46.82 12.57 15.27
CA ALA A 278 -46.65 12.97 16.66
C ALA A 278 -45.22 12.71 17.16
N ILE A 279 -44.66 11.56 16.80
CA ILE A 279 -43.31 11.12 17.17
C ILE A 279 -42.24 11.93 16.44
N GLY A 280 -42.45 12.22 15.15
CA GLY A 280 -41.58 13.13 14.40
C GLY A 280 -41.49 14.52 15.04
N ARG A 281 -42.61 15.07 15.51
CA ARG A 281 -42.65 16.35 16.23
C ARG A 281 -42.05 16.27 17.63
N ALA A 282 -42.34 15.22 18.39
CA ALA A 282 -41.88 15.06 19.77
C ALA A 282 -40.38 14.71 19.87
N LEU A 283 -39.85 13.89 18.97
CA LEU A 283 -38.42 13.57 18.90
C LEU A 283 -37.62 14.69 18.20
N GLY A 284 -38.25 15.44 17.29
CA GLY A 284 -37.59 16.47 16.46
C GLY A 284 -37.28 17.81 17.13
N ALA A 285 -37.44 17.97 18.45
CA ALA A 285 -37.40 19.28 19.08
C ALA A 285 -36.14 19.61 19.90
N THR A 286 -35.46 18.68 20.59
CA THR A 286 -34.26 19.03 21.41
C THR A 286 -33.37 17.87 21.86
N ARG A 287 -33.87 16.63 21.94
CA ARG A 287 -33.14 15.52 22.57
C ARG A 287 -32.23 14.79 21.58
N GLU A 288 -31.03 14.41 22.04
CA GLU A 288 -30.09 13.61 21.27
C GLU A 288 -30.58 12.17 21.13
N LEU A 289 -30.43 11.57 19.95
CA LEU A 289 -30.76 10.17 19.70
C LEU A 289 -29.50 9.35 19.51
N ILE A 290 -29.43 8.17 20.11
CA ILE A 290 -28.37 7.18 19.85
C ILE A 290 -28.97 6.11 18.94
N VAL A 291 -28.43 5.97 17.73
CA VAL A 291 -28.98 5.09 16.70
C VAL A 291 -27.88 4.24 16.09
N HIS A 292 -28.21 3.03 15.65
CA HIS A 292 -27.33 2.23 14.80
C HIS A 292 -27.74 2.41 13.33
N ASP A 293 -26.88 3.04 12.53
CA ASP A 293 -27.23 3.60 11.20
C ASP A 293 -28.37 4.61 11.27
N ALA A 294 -28.03 5.87 11.56
CA ALA A 294 -28.98 6.93 11.86
C ALA A 294 -29.65 7.52 10.61
N LYS A 295 -29.07 7.36 9.41
CA LYS A 295 -29.57 8.02 8.18
C LYS A 295 -31.01 7.66 7.84
N PRO A 296 -31.46 6.39 7.92
CA PRO A 296 -32.86 6.02 7.64
C PRO A 296 -33.84 6.68 8.62
N VAL A 297 -33.51 6.72 9.91
CA VAL A 297 -34.34 7.40 10.93
C VAL A 297 -34.42 8.90 10.65
N LEU A 298 -33.29 9.53 10.33
CA LEU A 298 -33.27 10.96 9.98
C LEU A 298 -34.06 11.28 8.70
N ALA A 299 -33.93 10.45 7.65
CA ALA A 299 -34.68 10.62 6.42
C ALA A 299 -36.19 10.46 6.66
N TRP A 300 -36.58 9.49 7.50
CA TRP A 300 -37.96 9.28 7.93
C TRP A 300 -38.55 10.48 8.68
N LEU A 301 -37.78 11.11 9.59
CA LEU A 301 -38.17 12.31 10.32
C LEU A 301 -38.31 13.52 9.38
N LEU A 302 -37.35 13.72 8.49
CA LEU A 302 -37.33 14.82 7.52
C LEU A 302 -38.51 14.78 6.53
N ALA A 303 -38.99 13.58 6.18
CA ALA A 303 -40.18 13.41 5.33
C ALA A 303 -41.46 13.96 6.00
N ARG A 304 -41.49 14.01 7.33
CA ARG A 304 -42.63 14.48 8.14
C ARG A 304 -42.53 15.93 8.58
N GLY A 305 -41.62 16.69 7.97
CA GLY A 305 -41.42 18.12 8.26
C GLY A 305 -40.72 18.42 9.59
N ALA A 306 -40.18 17.40 10.27
CA ALA A 306 -39.37 17.60 11.47
C ALA A 306 -37.92 17.97 11.11
N GLY A 307 -37.29 18.83 11.91
CA GLY A 307 -35.84 19.05 11.85
C GLY A 307 -35.08 17.80 12.32
N PRO A 308 -33.87 17.52 11.79
CA PRO A 308 -33.09 16.38 12.26
C PRO A 308 -32.57 16.66 13.68
N PRO A 309 -32.86 15.80 14.67
CA PRO A 309 -32.29 15.94 16.01
C PRO A 309 -30.77 15.71 15.99
N PRO A 310 -30.04 16.13 17.03
CA PRO A 310 -28.68 15.66 17.25
C PRO A 310 -28.69 14.12 17.32
N VAL A 311 -27.78 13.47 16.59
CA VAL A 311 -27.66 12.01 16.60
C VAL A 311 -26.24 11.59 16.97
N GLU A 312 -26.15 10.51 17.72
CA GLU A 312 -24.96 9.68 17.86
C GLU A 312 -25.19 8.39 17.06
N ASP A 313 -24.43 8.22 15.98
CA ASP A 313 -24.47 7.02 15.14
C ASP A 313 -23.40 6.01 15.61
N SER A 314 -23.87 4.90 16.17
CA SER A 314 -23.02 3.83 16.67
C SER A 314 -22.35 3.00 15.58
N ALA A 315 -22.94 2.92 14.37
CA ALA A 315 -22.33 2.23 13.24
C ALA A 315 -21.13 3.03 12.69
N VAL A 316 -21.27 4.36 12.64
CA VAL A 316 -20.18 5.28 12.28
C VAL A 316 -19.07 5.24 13.32
N ALA A 317 -19.40 5.20 14.61
CA ALA A 317 -18.40 5.01 15.67
C ALA A 317 -17.67 3.67 15.52
N ALA A 318 -18.39 2.58 15.26
CA ALA A 318 -17.79 1.27 15.00
C ALA A 318 -16.82 1.28 13.80
N TYR A 319 -17.16 2.02 12.74
CA TYR A 319 -16.29 2.22 11.59
C TYR A 319 -15.01 2.97 11.93
N LEU A 320 -15.07 4.02 12.76
CA LEU A 320 -13.85 4.71 13.20
C LEU A 320 -12.96 3.83 14.07
N LEU A 321 -13.55 2.98 14.90
CA LEU A 321 -12.81 2.04 15.76
C LEU A 321 -12.12 0.94 14.94
N ASN A 322 -12.75 0.46 13.87
CA ASN A 322 -12.14 -0.53 12.98
C ASN A 322 -12.63 -0.40 11.53
N PRO A 323 -11.97 0.44 10.71
CA PRO A 323 -12.39 0.69 9.33
C PRO A 323 -12.09 -0.46 8.36
N ALA A 324 -11.37 -1.52 8.81
CA ALA A 324 -11.02 -2.67 7.97
C ALA A 324 -12.18 -3.67 7.81
N ARG A 325 -13.27 -3.52 8.57
CA ARG A 325 -14.43 -4.41 8.47
C ARG A 325 -15.20 -4.17 7.18
N GLN A 326 -15.71 -5.26 6.61
CA GLN A 326 -16.59 -5.20 5.43
C GLN A 326 -18.01 -4.69 5.75
N SER A 327 -18.48 -4.90 6.99
CA SER A 327 -19.79 -4.47 7.46
C SER A 327 -19.82 -4.30 8.99
N TYR A 328 -20.85 -3.60 9.48
CA TYR A 328 -21.00 -3.21 10.88
C TYR A 328 -22.39 -3.57 11.43
N PRO A 329 -22.86 -4.84 11.35
CA PRO A 329 -24.16 -5.20 11.91
C PRO A 329 -24.12 -5.18 13.45
N LEU A 330 -25.13 -4.58 14.08
CA LEU A 330 -25.25 -4.44 15.53
C LEU A 330 -25.09 -5.78 16.28
N GLU A 331 -25.63 -6.86 15.72
CA GLU A 331 -25.57 -8.21 16.28
C GLU A 331 -24.12 -8.65 16.49
N GLN A 332 -23.31 -8.46 15.44
CA GLN A 332 -21.92 -8.86 15.46
C GLN A 332 -21.08 -7.94 16.35
N LEU A 333 -21.36 -6.63 16.32
CA LEU A 333 -20.66 -5.67 17.16
C LEU A 333 -20.89 -5.94 18.65
N CYS A 334 -22.14 -6.17 19.05
CA CYS A 334 -22.48 -6.51 20.43
C CYS A 334 -21.93 -7.89 20.83
N LEU A 335 -21.97 -8.89 19.95
CA LEU A 335 -21.43 -10.21 20.26
C LEU A 335 -19.91 -10.17 20.49
N GLU A 336 -19.18 -9.41 19.68
CA GLU A 336 -17.74 -9.27 19.81
C GLU A 336 -17.37 -8.46 21.06
N THR A 337 -18.05 -7.34 21.32
CA THR A 337 -17.65 -6.41 22.39
C THR A 337 -18.28 -6.70 23.75
N LEU A 338 -19.54 -7.14 23.78
CA LEU A 338 -20.32 -7.38 25.00
C LEU A 338 -20.47 -8.88 25.32
N GLY A 339 -20.09 -9.78 24.39
CA GLY A 339 -20.28 -11.22 24.54
C GLY A 339 -21.74 -11.69 24.35
N GLU A 340 -22.64 -10.76 24.05
CA GLU A 340 -24.08 -10.94 23.95
C GLU A 340 -24.58 -10.43 22.60
N SER A 341 -25.36 -11.24 21.87
CA SER A 341 -26.01 -10.78 20.64
C SER A 341 -27.43 -10.29 20.93
N PRO A 342 -27.85 -9.10 20.43
CA PRO A 342 -29.25 -8.72 20.42
C PRO A 342 -30.10 -9.66 19.54
N PRO A 343 -31.43 -9.66 19.72
CA PRO A 343 -32.35 -10.45 18.90
C PRO A 343 -32.28 -10.06 17.42
N ASP A 344 -32.39 -11.03 16.51
CA ASP A 344 -32.44 -10.74 15.08
C ASP A 344 -33.74 -10.04 14.66
N LEU A 345 -33.68 -9.33 13.54
CA LEU A 345 -34.84 -8.78 12.84
C LEU A 345 -35.15 -9.54 11.55
N ALA A 346 -34.67 -10.78 11.42
CA ALA A 346 -34.93 -11.59 10.25
C ALA A 346 -36.43 -11.91 10.17
N GLY A 347 -37.06 -11.59 9.04
CA GLY A 347 -38.50 -11.76 8.89
C GLY A 347 -39.36 -10.76 9.67
N ALA A 348 -38.81 -9.60 10.07
CA ALA A 348 -39.55 -8.55 10.79
C ALA A 348 -40.91 -8.20 10.16
N ALA A 349 -41.01 -8.24 8.82
CA ALA A 349 -42.24 -7.99 8.08
C ALA A 349 -43.38 -8.99 8.36
N THR A 350 -43.07 -10.18 8.88
CA THR A 350 -44.05 -11.24 9.20
C THR A 350 -44.34 -11.38 10.70
N LEU A 351 -43.65 -10.59 11.55
CA LEU A 351 -43.83 -10.65 13.00
C LEU A 351 -45.08 -9.88 13.44
N GLY A 352 -45.76 -10.38 14.46
CA GLY A 352 -46.83 -9.62 15.12
C GLY A 352 -46.27 -8.39 15.85
N ALA A 353 -47.08 -7.33 16.00
CA ALA A 353 -46.65 -6.07 16.60
C ALA A 353 -46.04 -6.22 18.02
N THR A 354 -46.56 -7.14 18.82
CA THR A 354 -46.04 -7.44 20.16
C THR A 354 -44.62 -8.04 20.13
N GLU A 355 -44.38 -8.99 19.22
CA GLU A 355 -43.07 -9.63 19.10
C GLU A 355 -42.04 -8.69 18.47
N LEU A 356 -42.44 -7.95 17.43
CA LEU A 356 -41.61 -6.92 16.82
C LEU A 356 -41.21 -5.85 17.84
N GLY A 357 -42.16 -5.41 18.68
CA GLY A 357 -41.90 -4.43 19.73
C GLY A 357 -40.93 -4.92 20.79
N ALA A 358 -41.07 -6.17 21.24
CA ALA A 358 -40.14 -6.77 22.20
C ALA A 358 -38.70 -6.85 21.64
N ARG A 359 -38.55 -7.29 20.39
CA ARG A 359 -37.24 -7.36 19.71
C ARG A 359 -36.62 -5.98 19.53
N LEU A 360 -37.38 -5.00 19.02
CA LEU A 360 -36.87 -3.64 18.79
C LEU A 360 -36.48 -2.93 20.09
N ALA A 361 -37.23 -3.08 21.18
CA ALA A 361 -36.85 -2.50 22.47
C ALA A 361 -35.58 -3.16 23.04
N ALA A 362 -35.44 -4.48 22.91
CA ALA A 362 -34.22 -5.20 23.31
C ALA A 362 -33.00 -4.76 22.48
N ARG A 363 -33.19 -4.49 21.18
CA ARG A 363 -32.13 -3.96 20.31
C ARG A 363 -31.79 -2.51 20.63
N ALA A 364 -32.77 -1.64 20.91
CA ALA A 364 -32.51 -0.27 21.37
C ALA A 364 -31.68 -0.27 22.68
N ARG A 365 -31.94 -1.21 23.59
CA ARG A 365 -31.08 -1.45 24.77
C ARG A 365 -29.65 -1.86 24.39
N ALA A 366 -29.50 -2.71 23.38
CA ALA A 366 -28.17 -3.10 22.89
C ALA A 366 -27.43 -1.92 22.25
N VAL A 367 -28.13 -1.05 21.49
CA VAL A 367 -27.58 0.21 20.96
C VAL A 367 -27.05 1.10 22.08
N TRP A 368 -27.82 1.26 23.17
CA TRP A 368 -27.37 2.03 24.35
C TRP A 368 -26.08 1.47 24.96
N ARG A 369 -26.04 0.16 25.22
CA ARG A 369 -24.86 -0.51 25.80
C ARG A 369 -23.64 -0.42 24.89
N TYR A 370 -23.83 -0.68 23.60
CA TYR A 370 -22.75 -0.62 22.62
C TYR A 370 -22.22 0.81 22.45
N TRP A 371 -23.09 1.83 22.47
CA TRP A 371 -22.68 3.22 22.42
C TRP A 371 -21.83 3.63 23.63
N ALA A 372 -22.21 3.20 24.85
CA ALA A 372 -21.41 3.46 26.05
C ALA A 372 -20.00 2.89 25.93
N TYR A 373 -19.85 1.68 25.38
CA TYR A 373 -18.56 1.07 25.05
C TYR A 373 -17.83 1.87 23.96
N ALA A 374 -18.46 2.09 22.81
CA ALA A 374 -17.84 2.72 21.65
C ALA A 374 -17.39 4.17 21.94
N ALA A 375 -18.17 4.91 22.71
CA ALA A 375 -17.81 6.27 23.14
C ALA A 375 -16.54 6.27 24.01
N GLY A 376 -16.44 5.35 24.98
CA GLY A 376 -15.25 5.19 25.81
C GLY A 376 -14.00 4.82 25.00
N GLU A 377 -14.15 3.93 24.01
CA GLU A 377 -13.05 3.54 23.13
C GLU A 377 -12.63 4.67 22.18
N LEU A 378 -13.58 5.45 21.65
CA LEU A 378 -13.26 6.63 20.84
C LEU A 378 -12.46 7.67 21.64
N ASP A 379 -12.75 7.83 22.93
CA ASP A 379 -11.99 8.70 23.82
C ASP A 379 -10.59 8.12 24.10
N ALA A 380 -10.51 6.82 24.42
CA ALA A 380 -9.23 6.14 24.69
C ALA A 380 -8.25 6.18 23.50
N LEU A 381 -8.77 6.10 22.27
CA LEU A 381 -7.98 6.15 21.03
C LEU A 381 -7.80 7.58 20.47
N GLY A 382 -8.32 8.60 21.12
CA GLY A 382 -8.22 10.00 20.66
C GLY A 382 -9.01 10.30 19.37
N LEU A 383 -10.01 9.49 19.03
CA LEU A 383 -10.84 9.58 17.82
C LEU A 383 -12.11 10.42 18.02
N ARG A 384 -12.42 10.83 19.26
CA ARG A 384 -13.62 11.60 19.61
C ARG A 384 -13.79 12.88 18.78
N SER A 385 -12.71 13.60 18.51
CA SER A 385 -12.76 14.84 17.71
C SER A 385 -13.14 14.58 16.25
N ILE A 386 -12.59 13.53 15.63
CA ILE A 386 -12.93 13.11 14.27
C ILE A 386 -14.42 12.75 14.18
N TYR A 387 -14.87 11.95 15.14
CA TYR A 387 -16.28 11.58 15.22
C TYR A 387 -17.18 12.81 15.38
N ALA A 388 -16.92 13.66 16.37
CA ALA A 388 -17.79 14.77 16.73
C ALA A 388 -17.79 15.94 15.72
N GLU A 389 -16.64 16.23 15.10
CA GLU A 389 -16.49 17.41 14.22
C GLU A 389 -16.68 17.07 12.73
N ILE A 390 -16.47 15.82 12.33
CA ILE A 390 -16.49 15.42 10.91
C ILE A 390 -17.63 14.45 10.64
N GLU A 391 -17.59 13.26 11.23
CA GLU A 391 -18.50 12.18 10.85
C GLU A 391 -19.93 12.42 11.34
N ARG A 392 -20.08 12.81 12.61
CA ARG A 392 -21.38 13.09 13.24
C ARG A 392 -22.15 14.21 12.52
N PRO A 393 -21.56 15.38 12.20
CA PRO A 393 -22.26 16.43 11.46
C PRO A 393 -22.56 16.05 10.00
N LEU A 394 -21.82 15.10 9.43
CA LEU A 394 -22.00 14.65 8.04
C LEU A 394 -23.22 13.73 7.87
N VAL A 395 -23.54 12.90 8.87
CA VAL A 395 -24.70 12.00 8.86
C VAL A 395 -26.02 12.70 8.42
N PRO A 396 -26.47 13.80 9.05
CA PRO A 396 -27.70 14.49 8.64
C PRO A 396 -27.57 15.17 7.27
N VAL A 397 -26.36 15.58 6.85
CA VAL A 397 -26.14 16.15 5.52
C VAL A 397 -26.35 15.08 4.45
N LEU A 398 -25.79 13.89 4.65
CA LEU A 398 -25.97 12.77 3.73
C LEU A 398 -27.43 12.33 3.66
N ALA A 399 -28.13 12.22 4.79
CA ALA A 399 -29.56 11.90 4.81
C ALA A 399 -30.38 12.90 3.97
N ARG A 400 -30.08 14.21 4.05
CA ARG A 400 -30.71 15.23 3.19
C ARG A 400 -30.35 15.08 1.72
N MET A 401 -29.08 14.78 1.40
CA MET A 401 -28.62 14.59 0.02
C MET A 401 -29.26 13.36 -0.64
N GLU A 402 -29.32 12.23 0.07
CA GLU A 402 -29.97 10.99 -0.37
C GLU A 402 -31.46 11.26 -0.66
N ARG A 403 -32.15 11.96 0.24
CA ARG A 403 -33.56 12.34 0.07
C ARG A 403 -33.79 13.38 -1.03
N ALA A 404 -32.88 14.33 -1.24
CA ALA A 404 -33.01 15.31 -2.31
C ALA A 404 -32.88 14.67 -3.70
N GLY A 405 -31.97 13.71 -3.86
CA GLY A 405 -31.69 13.04 -5.12
C GLY A 405 -31.19 13.96 -6.24
N ILE A 406 -30.91 13.36 -7.40
CA ILE A 406 -30.40 14.07 -8.58
C ILE A 406 -31.41 13.91 -9.72
N ARG A 407 -31.84 15.04 -10.31
CA ARG A 407 -32.68 15.03 -11.52
C ARG A 407 -31.84 14.65 -12.72
N VAL A 408 -32.39 13.78 -13.56
CA VAL A 408 -31.75 13.37 -14.81
C VAL A 408 -32.70 13.62 -15.98
N ASP A 409 -32.12 13.98 -17.12
CA ASP A 409 -32.84 14.17 -18.36
C ASP A 409 -32.95 12.82 -19.09
N VAL A 410 -34.16 12.26 -19.09
CA VAL A 410 -34.44 10.91 -19.61
C VAL A 410 -34.27 10.87 -21.12
N GLU A 411 -34.78 11.85 -21.84
CA GLU A 411 -34.70 11.91 -23.30
C GLU A 411 -33.25 11.96 -23.77
N ARG A 412 -32.42 12.75 -23.07
CA ARG A 412 -31.00 12.84 -23.38
C ARG A 412 -30.24 11.55 -23.06
N LEU A 413 -30.59 10.86 -21.96
CA LEU A 413 -29.99 9.56 -21.64
C LEU A 413 -30.37 8.50 -22.67
N GLU A 414 -31.63 8.45 -23.10
CA GLU A 414 -32.09 7.52 -24.14
C GLU A 414 -31.42 7.80 -25.49
N GLY A 415 -31.28 9.08 -25.87
CA GLY A 415 -30.53 9.49 -27.05
C GLY A 415 -29.06 9.03 -26.98
N PHE A 416 -28.43 9.20 -25.82
CA PHE A 416 -27.06 8.75 -25.59
C PHE A 416 -26.94 7.22 -25.59
N ALA A 417 -27.90 6.49 -25.04
CA ALA A 417 -27.96 5.02 -25.07
C ALA A 417 -28.00 4.50 -26.51
N LYS A 418 -28.86 5.09 -27.36
CA LYS A 418 -28.97 4.77 -28.79
C LYS A 418 -27.68 5.08 -29.56
N GLU A 419 -27.01 6.18 -29.24
CA GLU A 419 -25.71 6.51 -29.83
C GLU A 419 -24.63 5.49 -29.47
N LEU A 420 -24.55 5.11 -28.19
CA LEU A 420 -23.63 4.07 -27.71
C LEU A 420 -23.92 2.72 -28.35
N GLU A 421 -25.20 2.34 -28.50
CA GLU A 421 -25.62 1.11 -29.16
C GLU A 421 -25.16 1.08 -30.62
N ARG A 422 -25.38 2.16 -31.38
CA ARG A 422 -24.89 2.28 -32.76
C ARG A 422 -23.37 2.15 -32.84
N ASN A 423 -22.63 2.79 -31.93
CA ASN A 423 -21.17 2.73 -31.91
C ASN A 423 -20.66 1.34 -31.54
N LEU A 424 -21.34 0.64 -30.60
CA LEU A 424 -21.04 -0.73 -30.24
C LEU A 424 -21.29 -1.70 -31.40
N ASP A 425 -22.36 -1.51 -32.17
CA ASP A 425 -22.63 -2.32 -33.37
C ASP A 425 -21.56 -2.14 -34.44
N LEU A 426 -21.13 -0.90 -34.68
CA LEU A 426 -20.04 -0.60 -35.62
C LEU A 426 -18.72 -1.26 -35.18
N LEU A 427 -18.34 -1.10 -33.91
CA LEU A 427 -17.14 -1.73 -33.35
C LEU A 427 -17.23 -3.26 -33.38
N THR A 428 -18.41 -3.83 -33.12
CA THR A 428 -18.62 -5.28 -33.19
C THR A 428 -18.34 -5.81 -34.59
N ARG A 429 -18.85 -5.15 -35.63
CA ARG A 429 -18.59 -5.52 -37.03
C ARG A 429 -17.12 -5.38 -37.38
N GLU A 430 -16.45 -4.31 -36.93
CA GLU A 430 -15.00 -4.13 -37.14
C GLU A 430 -14.17 -5.23 -36.47
N ILE A 431 -14.49 -5.56 -35.22
CA ILE A 431 -13.83 -6.59 -34.42
C ILE A 431 -14.03 -7.97 -35.05
N HIS A 432 -15.26 -8.32 -35.46
CA HIS A 432 -15.54 -9.59 -36.15
C HIS A 432 -14.82 -9.70 -37.49
N ARG A 433 -14.75 -8.61 -38.26
CA ARG A 433 -13.98 -8.56 -39.52
C ARG A 433 -12.49 -8.78 -39.29
N MET A 434 -11.91 -8.16 -38.27
CA MET A 434 -10.49 -8.31 -37.92
C MET A 434 -10.17 -9.70 -37.33
N ALA A 435 -11.11 -10.31 -36.59
CA ALA A 435 -10.98 -11.65 -36.04
C ALA A 435 -11.25 -12.77 -37.07
N GLY A 436 -11.90 -12.42 -38.19
CA GLY A 436 -12.26 -13.34 -39.27
C GLY A 436 -13.39 -14.31 -38.94
N GLU A 437 -14.07 -14.13 -37.79
CA GLU A 437 -15.24 -14.91 -37.37
C GLU A 437 -16.07 -14.13 -36.34
N PRO A 438 -17.39 -14.42 -36.25
CA PRO A 438 -18.22 -13.87 -35.19
C PRO A 438 -17.96 -14.60 -33.85
N PHE A 439 -17.83 -13.83 -32.78
CA PHE A 439 -17.73 -14.34 -31.40
C PHE A 439 -18.28 -13.34 -30.38
N THR A 440 -18.52 -13.79 -29.15
CA THR A 440 -18.99 -12.94 -28.05
C THR A 440 -17.82 -12.16 -27.45
N ILE A 441 -17.71 -10.88 -27.79
CA ILE A 441 -16.60 -9.99 -27.37
C ILE A 441 -16.52 -9.84 -25.84
N GLY A 442 -17.67 -9.86 -25.16
CA GLY A 442 -17.75 -9.81 -23.69
C GLY A 442 -17.28 -11.09 -22.98
N SER A 443 -17.05 -12.20 -23.69
CA SER A 443 -16.63 -13.48 -23.10
C SER A 443 -15.10 -13.59 -23.06
N PRO A 444 -14.46 -13.57 -21.87
CA PRO A 444 -13.01 -13.67 -21.76
C PRO A 444 -12.43 -14.95 -22.37
N LYS A 445 -13.19 -16.06 -22.32
CA LYS A 445 -12.76 -17.36 -22.84
C LYS A 445 -12.71 -17.38 -24.37
N GLN A 446 -13.77 -16.90 -25.03
CA GLN A 446 -13.81 -16.83 -26.49
C GLN A 446 -12.79 -15.81 -27.00
N LEU A 447 -12.66 -14.67 -26.31
CA LEU A 447 -11.68 -13.67 -26.67
C LEU A 447 -10.24 -14.18 -26.53
N ALA A 448 -9.94 -14.91 -25.47
CA ALA A 448 -8.61 -15.52 -25.28
C ALA A 448 -8.27 -16.52 -26.40
N HIS A 449 -9.24 -17.33 -26.85
CA HIS A 449 -9.05 -18.25 -27.96
C HIS A 449 -8.70 -17.50 -29.26
N VAL A 450 -9.46 -16.45 -29.61
CA VAL A 450 -9.20 -15.63 -30.81
C VAL A 450 -7.82 -14.96 -30.75
N LEU A 451 -7.45 -14.34 -29.61
CA LEU A 451 -6.20 -13.59 -29.48
C LEU A 451 -4.96 -14.50 -29.44
N PHE A 452 -4.99 -15.58 -28.66
CA PHE A 452 -3.79 -16.35 -28.35
C PHE A 452 -3.66 -17.65 -29.15
N GLU A 453 -4.77 -18.26 -29.58
CA GLU A 453 -4.72 -19.52 -30.34
C GLU A 453 -4.81 -19.26 -31.85
N LYS A 454 -5.76 -18.43 -32.29
CA LYS A 454 -5.96 -18.12 -33.72
C LYS A 454 -4.97 -17.09 -34.24
N LEU A 455 -4.91 -15.92 -33.59
CA LEU A 455 -4.01 -14.82 -33.99
C LEU A 455 -2.58 -14.99 -33.45
N LYS A 456 -2.36 -15.96 -32.54
CA LYS A 456 -1.06 -16.31 -31.96
C LYS A 456 -0.29 -15.11 -31.38
N LEU A 457 -1.02 -14.18 -30.76
CA LEU A 457 -0.42 -13.02 -30.09
C LEU A 457 0.34 -13.45 -28.82
N PRO A 458 1.38 -12.72 -28.39
CA PRO A 458 2.21 -13.10 -27.26
C PRO A 458 1.44 -13.03 -25.93
N ALA A 459 1.31 -14.15 -25.22
CA ALA A 459 0.61 -14.20 -23.94
C ALA A 459 1.53 -13.82 -22.77
N SER A 460 1.22 -12.75 -22.04
CA SER A 460 2.03 -12.26 -20.90
C SER A 460 1.62 -12.83 -19.54
N ARG A 461 0.34 -13.16 -19.32
CA ARG A 461 -0.19 -13.57 -18.00
C ARG A 461 -1.24 -14.67 -18.06
N ARG A 462 -1.09 -15.71 -17.24
CA ARG A 462 -2.05 -16.83 -17.07
C ARG A 462 -2.84 -16.72 -15.77
N THR A 463 -4.12 -17.09 -15.84
CA THR A 463 -5.05 -17.23 -14.71
C THR A 463 -5.46 -18.69 -14.54
N LYS A 464 -6.19 -19.02 -13.46
CA LYS A 464 -6.70 -20.38 -13.22
C LYS A 464 -7.62 -20.90 -14.34
N THR A 465 -8.20 -20.01 -15.14
CA THR A 465 -9.19 -20.33 -16.20
C THR A 465 -8.65 -20.17 -17.63
N GLY A 466 -7.38 -19.80 -17.81
CA GLY A 466 -6.78 -19.56 -19.13
C GLY A 466 -5.91 -18.29 -19.19
N TYR A 467 -5.61 -17.80 -20.39
CA TYR A 467 -4.88 -16.54 -20.57
C TYR A 467 -5.73 -15.34 -20.13
N SER A 468 -5.11 -14.37 -19.42
CA SER A 468 -5.81 -13.15 -19.01
C SER A 468 -6.15 -12.30 -20.24
N THR A 469 -7.35 -11.71 -20.24
CA THR A 469 -7.76 -10.70 -21.21
C THR A 469 -8.06 -9.37 -20.51
N ASP A 470 -7.41 -9.10 -19.38
CA ASP A 470 -7.64 -7.88 -18.60
C ASP A 470 -7.14 -6.63 -19.35
N ALA A 471 -7.56 -5.44 -18.89
CA ALA A 471 -7.27 -4.18 -19.58
C ALA A 471 -5.77 -3.95 -19.80
N ASP A 472 -4.92 -4.28 -18.82
CA ASP A 472 -3.47 -4.14 -18.92
C ASP A 472 -2.89 -5.04 -20.01
N VAL A 473 -3.30 -6.32 -20.04
CA VAL A 473 -2.84 -7.30 -21.04
C VAL A 473 -3.27 -6.88 -22.44
N LEU A 474 -4.51 -6.42 -22.61
CA LEU A 474 -4.99 -5.93 -23.90
C LEU A 474 -4.29 -4.64 -24.34
N THR A 475 -3.87 -3.78 -23.40
CA THR A 475 -3.14 -2.53 -23.70
C THR A 475 -1.72 -2.82 -24.19
N GLU A 476 -1.03 -3.78 -23.58
CA GLU A 476 0.28 -4.25 -24.08
C GLU A 476 0.17 -4.86 -25.49
N LEU A 477 -0.85 -5.70 -25.71
CA LEU A 477 -1.10 -6.32 -27.01
C LEU A 477 -1.49 -5.30 -28.09
N ALA A 478 -2.14 -4.21 -27.71
CA ALA A 478 -2.54 -3.13 -28.61
C ALA A 478 -1.36 -2.41 -29.27
N ILE A 479 -0.14 -2.50 -28.70
CA ILE A 479 1.08 -1.93 -29.29
C ILE A 479 1.45 -2.65 -30.60
N GLY A 480 1.15 -3.96 -30.69
CA GLY A 480 1.50 -4.80 -31.84
C GLY A 480 0.35 -5.14 -32.78
N HIS A 481 -0.91 -5.00 -32.34
CA HIS A 481 -2.08 -5.39 -33.12
C HIS A 481 -3.28 -4.48 -32.84
N GLU A 482 -4.06 -4.12 -33.86
CA GLU A 482 -5.17 -3.16 -33.75
C GLU A 482 -6.42 -3.73 -33.02
N LEU A 483 -6.70 -5.03 -33.21
CA LEU A 483 -7.85 -5.72 -32.59
C LEU A 483 -7.97 -5.53 -31.05
N PRO A 484 -6.91 -5.74 -30.21
CA PRO A 484 -6.96 -5.43 -28.78
C PRO A 484 -7.39 -4.00 -28.44
N ALA A 485 -6.96 -3.00 -29.22
CA ALA A 485 -7.36 -1.60 -29.00
C ALA A 485 -8.86 -1.41 -29.21
N LYS A 486 -9.41 -2.00 -30.27
CA LYS A 486 -10.86 -1.98 -30.57
C LYS A 486 -11.68 -2.71 -29.50
N ILE A 487 -11.15 -3.79 -28.93
CA ILE A 487 -11.82 -4.49 -27.82
C ILE A 487 -11.82 -3.65 -26.54
N LEU A 488 -10.75 -2.93 -26.24
CA LEU A 488 -10.70 -1.99 -25.10
C LEU A 488 -11.74 -0.87 -25.28
N GLU A 489 -11.87 -0.34 -26.49
CA GLU A 489 -12.89 0.65 -26.85
C GLU A 489 -14.31 0.08 -26.68
N TYR A 490 -14.58 -1.12 -27.23
CA TYR A 490 -15.84 -1.82 -27.06
C TYR A 490 -16.20 -2.02 -25.58
N ARG A 491 -15.26 -2.51 -24.75
CA ARG A 491 -15.50 -2.72 -23.31
C ARG A 491 -15.79 -1.41 -22.58
N THR A 492 -15.14 -0.32 -22.97
CA THR A 492 -15.38 1.01 -22.38
C THR A 492 -16.79 1.48 -22.70
N LEU A 493 -17.20 1.42 -23.97
CA LEU A 493 -18.55 1.83 -24.39
C LEU A 493 -19.63 0.90 -23.85
N SER A 494 -19.38 -0.41 -23.82
CA SER A 494 -20.30 -1.41 -23.29
C SER A 494 -20.52 -1.21 -21.79
N LYS A 495 -19.46 -0.90 -21.03
CA LYS A 495 -19.56 -0.55 -19.61
C LYS A 495 -20.30 0.77 -19.41
N LEU A 496 -20.02 1.80 -20.22
CA LEU A 496 -20.75 3.07 -20.17
C LEU A 496 -22.25 2.89 -20.43
N LYS A 497 -22.61 2.08 -21.43
CA LYS A 497 -24.01 1.77 -21.76
C LYS A 497 -24.69 1.01 -20.61
N SER A 498 -24.15 -0.14 -20.22
CA SER A 498 -24.74 -0.99 -19.18
C SER A 498 -24.78 -0.36 -17.79
N THR A 499 -23.74 0.38 -17.40
CA THR A 499 -23.63 0.95 -16.05
C THR A 499 -24.41 2.26 -15.90
N TYR A 500 -24.49 3.07 -16.96
CA TYR A 500 -25.09 4.41 -16.87
C TYR A 500 -26.29 4.58 -17.78
N ALA A 501 -26.15 4.33 -19.08
CA ALA A 501 -27.21 4.63 -20.04
C ALA A 501 -28.46 3.75 -19.85
N ASP A 502 -28.27 2.46 -19.56
CA ASP A 502 -29.36 1.50 -19.38
C ASP A 502 -29.84 1.44 -17.92
N ALA A 503 -28.93 1.58 -16.95
CA ALA A 503 -29.26 1.42 -15.53
C ALA A 503 -29.89 2.66 -14.89
N LEU A 504 -29.41 3.87 -15.23
CA LEU A 504 -29.91 5.10 -14.59
C LEU A 504 -31.41 5.34 -14.81
N PRO A 505 -31.99 5.10 -16.01
CA PRO A 505 -33.43 5.24 -16.21
C PRO A 505 -34.27 4.36 -15.28
N GLY A 506 -33.82 3.11 -15.05
CA GLY A 506 -34.50 2.18 -14.13
C GLY A 506 -34.37 2.54 -12.64
N LEU A 507 -33.48 3.47 -12.30
CA LEU A 507 -33.24 3.94 -10.93
C LEU A 507 -33.98 5.27 -10.62
N ILE A 508 -34.73 5.81 -11.58
CA ILE A 508 -35.52 7.02 -11.38
C ILE A 508 -36.72 6.67 -10.50
N ASN A 509 -36.85 7.38 -9.38
CA ASN A 509 -38.02 7.28 -8.54
C ASN A 509 -39.23 7.92 -9.27
N PRO A 510 -40.35 7.21 -9.46
CA PRO A 510 -41.48 7.67 -10.25
C PRO A 510 -42.23 8.85 -9.61
N VAL A 511 -42.12 9.03 -8.29
CA VAL A 511 -42.79 10.11 -7.55
C VAL A 511 -41.98 11.41 -7.65
N THR A 512 -40.65 11.33 -7.46
CA THR A 512 -39.79 12.52 -7.44
C THR A 512 -39.21 12.90 -8.80
N GLY A 513 -39.19 11.96 -9.76
CA GLY A 513 -38.50 12.13 -11.04
C GLY A 513 -36.98 12.26 -10.91
N ARG A 514 -36.41 11.76 -9.80
CA ARG A 514 -34.98 11.87 -9.47
C ARG A 514 -34.40 10.52 -9.11
N ILE A 515 -33.08 10.39 -9.23
CA ILE A 515 -32.31 9.24 -8.75
C ILE A 515 -31.84 9.52 -7.33
N HIS A 516 -32.16 8.61 -6.42
CA HIS A 516 -31.79 8.70 -5.00
C HIS A 516 -30.73 7.65 -4.68
N THR A 517 -29.48 8.10 -4.59
CA THR A 517 -28.36 7.22 -4.21
C THR A 517 -28.27 7.08 -2.69
N ARG A 518 -27.49 6.11 -2.23
CA ARG A 518 -27.08 5.97 -0.83
C ARG A 518 -25.58 6.25 -0.70
N PHE A 519 -25.21 7.18 0.18
CA PHE A 519 -23.82 7.51 0.49
C PHE A 519 -23.38 6.68 1.69
N ASN A 520 -22.61 5.62 1.45
CA ASN A 520 -22.14 4.76 2.54
C ASN A 520 -20.81 5.29 3.13
N GLN A 521 -20.84 5.75 4.39
CA GLN A 521 -19.64 6.18 5.13
C GLN A 521 -18.76 5.01 5.58
N LEU A 522 -19.31 3.79 5.61
CA LEU A 522 -18.73 2.65 6.34
C LEU A 522 -17.95 1.67 5.43
N VAL A 523 -17.60 2.05 4.19
CA VAL A 523 -17.06 1.08 3.19
C VAL A 523 -15.61 1.34 2.81
N ALA A 524 -15.22 2.59 2.62
CA ALA A 524 -13.91 2.93 2.10
C ALA A 524 -12.94 3.22 3.24
N SER A 525 -12.05 2.29 3.56
CA SER A 525 -10.99 2.41 4.59
C SER A 525 -10.12 3.67 4.48
N THR A 526 -10.16 4.36 3.34
CA THR A 526 -9.35 5.53 3.02
C THR A 526 -10.00 6.88 3.32
N GLY A 527 -11.32 6.97 3.58
CA GLY A 527 -12.01 8.21 3.97
C GLY A 527 -11.81 9.46 3.08
N ARG A 528 -11.53 9.32 1.77
CA ARG A 528 -10.82 10.38 1.01
C ARG A 528 -11.60 11.16 -0.07
N LEU A 529 -11.22 12.45 -0.21
CA LEU A 529 -11.26 13.27 -1.43
C LEU A 529 -9.90 13.97 -1.68
N SER A 530 -9.19 13.58 -2.76
CA SER A 530 -8.28 14.35 -3.66
C SER A 530 -7.13 13.47 -4.19
N CYS A 531 -6.71 13.67 -5.46
CA CYS A 531 -5.82 12.73 -6.18
C CYS A 531 -4.77 13.45 -7.06
N LEU A 532 -3.59 12.83 -7.17
CA LEU A 532 -2.46 13.24 -8.03
C LEU A 532 -2.27 12.24 -9.19
N PRO A 533 -1.94 12.68 -10.42
CA PRO A 533 -1.73 11.79 -11.57
C PRO A 533 -0.33 11.14 -11.55
N ALA A 534 -0.20 9.95 -12.15
CA ALA A 534 1.08 9.25 -12.31
C ALA A 534 2.14 10.13 -13.00
N GLY A 535 3.39 9.98 -12.57
CA GLY A 535 4.53 10.82 -12.97
C GLY A 535 4.65 12.15 -12.21
N THR A 536 3.71 12.46 -11.31
CA THR A 536 3.86 13.61 -10.40
C THR A 536 4.91 13.28 -9.36
N LEU A 537 5.99 14.06 -9.29
CA LEU A 537 7.01 13.91 -8.27
C LEU A 537 6.48 14.39 -6.91
N VAL A 538 6.65 13.55 -5.89
CA VAL A 538 6.22 13.79 -4.50
C VAL A 538 7.44 13.81 -3.61
N ASP A 539 7.46 14.76 -2.68
CA ASP A 539 8.47 14.89 -1.64
C ASP A 539 8.30 13.81 -0.57
N THR A 540 9.33 12.97 -0.44
CA THR A 540 9.39 11.88 0.54
C THR A 540 10.72 11.85 1.28
N GLN A 541 10.78 11.11 2.39
CA GLN A 541 12.03 10.80 3.09
C GLN A 541 13.11 10.11 2.23
N ARG A 542 12.74 9.55 1.06
CA ARG A 542 13.66 8.89 0.12
C ARG A 542 14.07 9.81 -1.05
N GLY A 543 13.76 11.10 -0.97
CA GLY A 543 13.90 12.06 -2.05
C GLY A 543 12.61 12.26 -2.87
N LEU A 544 12.75 12.83 -4.06
CA LEU A 544 11.63 13.03 -4.99
C LEU A 544 11.34 11.73 -5.74
N ILE A 545 10.15 11.17 -5.56
CA ILE A 545 9.72 9.94 -6.25
C ILE A 545 8.40 10.17 -6.98
N GLY A 546 8.11 9.39 -8.02
CA GLY A 546 6.80 9.44 -8.66
C GLY A 546 5.70 9.06 -7.66
N ILE A 547 4.53 9.70 -7.73
CA ILE A 547 3.39 9.39 -6.86
C ILE A 547 3.02 7.91 -6.93
N GLU A 548 3.15 7.28 -8.10
CA GLU A 548 2.94 5.85 -8.35
C GLU A 548 3.95 4.94 -7.63
N GLU A 549 5.05 5.50 -7.15
CA GLU A 549 6.11 4.80 -6.44
C GLU A 549 6.01 4.95 -4.92
N VAL A 550 5.12 5.83 -4.45
CA VAL A 550 4.80 5.98 -3.03
C VAL A 550 4.16 4.69 -2.53
N ARG A 551 4.56 4.25 -1.34
CA ARG A 551 4.06 3.04 -0.68
C ARG A 551 3.56 3.39 0.73
N PRO A 552 2.66 2.59 1.29
CA PRO A 552 2.38 2.64 2.73
C PRO A 552 3.67 2.56 3.55
N GLY A 553 3.80 3.37 4.60
CA GLY A 553 5.01 3.55 5.41
C GLY A 553 5.97 4.63 4.92
N ASP A 554 5.82 5.15 3.70
CA ASP A 554 6.60 6.32 3.27
C ASP A 554 6.11 7.59 3.98
N TYR A 555 7.02 8.44 4.42
CA TYR A 555 6.64 9.79 4.87
C TYR A 555 6.61 10.73 3.68
N VAL A 556 5.43 11.28 3.37
CA VAL A 556 5.20 12.29 2.34
C VAL A 556 5.00 13.66 2.98
N ARG A 557 5.52 14.70 2.34
CA ARG A 557 5.29 16.07 2.82
C ARG A 557 3.94 16.61 2.34
N THR A 558 3.11 17.05 3.29
CA THR A 558 1.79 17.64 3.05
C THR A 558 1.77 19.11 3.49
N ALA A 559 0.65 19.80 3.25
CA ALA A 559 0.42 21.15 3.77
C ALA A 559 0.51 21.25 5.30
N LEU A 560 0.38 20.13 6.01
CA LEU A 560 0.45 20.03 7.48
C LEU A 560 1.83 19.52 7.98
N GLY A 561 2.80 19.33 7.08
CA GLY A 561 4.11 18.75 7.39
C GLY A 561 4.28 17.32 6.88
N LEU A 562 5.35 16.65 7.32
CA LEU A 562 5.60 15.24 7.01
C LEU A 562 4.52 14.38 7.65
N ARG A 563 3.90 13.51 6.84
CA ARG A 563 2.88 12.56 7.27
C ARG A 563 3.21 11.20 6.67
N GLU A 564 3.01 10.15 7.46
CA GLU A 564 3.12 8.79 6.98
C GLU A 564 1.99 8.48 5.99
N VAL A 565 2.33 7.79 4.91
CA VAL A 565 1.36 7.25 3.96
C VAL A 565 0.83 5.95 4.54
N LEU A 566 -0.46 5.92 4.85
CA LEU A 566 -1.11 4.71 5.38
C LEU A 566 -1.60 3.78 4.26
N ALA A 567 -1.97 4.34 3.11
CA ALA A 567 -2.52 3.60 1.97
C ALA A 567 -2.25 4.32 0.64
N PHE A 568 -1.99 3.53 -0.42
CA PHE A 568 -1.86 3.97 -1.80
C PHE A 568 -2.91 3.27 -2.68
N GLU A 569 -3.75 4.03 -3.38
CA GLU A 569 -4.80 3.50 -4.24
C GLU A 569 -4.90 4.28 -5.57
N ALA A 570 -5.11 3.54 -6.67
CA ALA A 570 -5.33 4.12 -7.98
C ALA A 570 -6.81 4.50 -8.16
N THR A 571 -7.12 5.80 -8.21
CA THR A 571 -8.52 6.29 -8.26
C THR A 571 -9.15 6.31 -9.66
N GLY A 572 -8.60 5.54 -10.60
CA GLY A 572 -9.04 5.49 -12.01
C GLY A 572 -8.67 6.73 -12.84
N PRO A 573 -9.05 6.75 -14.13
CA PRO A 573 -8.77 7.86 -15.04
C PRO A 573 -9.58 9.11 -14.64
N LYS A 574 -8.89 10.24 -14.49
CA LYS A 574 -9.49 11.54 -14.17
C LYS A 574 -9.02 12.60 -15.17
N ARG A 575 -9.86 13.61 -15.42
CA ARG A 575 -9.42 14.79 -16.20
C ARG A 575 -8.29 15.49 -15.45
N VAL A 576 -7.20 15.74 -16.17
CA VAL A 576 -5.99 16.38 -15.68
C VAL A 576 -5.86 17.73 -16.38
N VAL A 577 -5.52 18.76 -15.62
CA VAL A 577 -5.18 20.08 -16.15
C VAL A 577 -3.67 20.29 -16.07
N ALA A 578 -3.12 20.94 -17.10
CA ALA A 578 -1.73 21.40 -17.13
C ALA A 578 -1.71 22.91 -16.90
N ILE A 579 -1.21 23.34 -15.74
CA ILE A 579 -1.09 24.75 -15.38
C ILE A 579 0.31 25.21 -15.77
N HIS A 580 0.36 26.13 -16.72
CA HIS A 580 1.60 26.71 -17.22
C HIS A 580 1.93 27.98 -16.44
N LEU A 581 2.98 27.94 -15.63
CA LEU A 581 3.43 29.11 -14.87
C LEU A 581 4.25 30.06 -15.75
N SER A 582 4.27 31.35 -15.40
CA SER A 582 5.17 32.33 -16.01
C SER A 582 6.66 31.99 -15.80
N SER A 583 6.97 31.12 -14.83
CA SER A 583 8.28 30.52 -14.63
C SER A 583 8.66 29.44 -15.66
N GLY A 584 7.73 29.03 -16.53
CA GLY A 584 7.92 27.94 -17.48
C GLY A 584 7.69 26.54 -16.89
N THR A 585 7.51 26.43 -15.57
CA THR A 585 7.11 25.19 -14.88
C THR A 585 5.68 24.79 -15.29
N VAL A 586 5.44 23.49 -15.46
CA VAL A 586 4.11 22.94 -15.76
C VAL A 586 3.66 22.06 -14.61
N ILE A 587 2.57 22.44 -13.93
CA ILE A 587 1.95 21.62 -12.89
C ILE A 587 0.85 20.79 -13.54
N ARG A 588 0.94 19.46 -13.45
CA ARG A 588 -0.12 18.54 -13.90
C ARG A 588 -0.86 18.00 -12.70
N CYS A 589 -2.16 18.28 -12.62
CA CYS A 589 -2.97 17.84 -11.49
C CYS A 589 -4.43 17.61 -11.91
N SER A 590 -5.19 16.89 -11.09
CA SER A 590 -6.64 16.76 -11.33
C SER A 590 -7.33 18.12 -11.22
N GLU A 591 -8.45 18.31 -11.92
CA GLU A 591 -9.25 19.54 -11.87
C GLU A 591 -9.65 19.96 -10.43
N ASP A 592 -9.77 18.98 -9.54
CA ASP A 592 -10.13 19.15 -8.12
C ASP A 592 -8.95 19.41 -7.19
N HIS A 593 -7.71 19.28 -7.68
CA HIS A 593 -6.52 19.46 -6.85
C HIS A 593 -6.44 20.90 -6.31
N LYS A 594 -6.19 21.05 -5.01
CA LYS A 594 -6.10 22.37 -4.38
C LYS A 594 -4.68 22.91 -4.47
N LEU A 595 -4.53 24.12 -5.01
CA LEU A 595 -3.29 24.87 -5.11
C LEU A 595 -3.40 26.16 -4.30
N ARG A 596 -2.29 26.62 -3.72
CA ARG A 596 -2.27 27.85 -2.95
C ARG A 596 -2.18 29.05 -3.91
N SER A 597 -3.21 29.87 -3.93
CA SER A 597 -3.34 31.05 -4.77
C SER A 597 -3.89 32.22 -3.96
N SER A 598 -3.32 33.41 -4.12
CA SER A 598 -3.72 34.62 -3.38
C SER A 598 -3.89 34.44 -1.86
N GLY A 599 -3.10 33.56 -1.22
CA GLY A 599 -3.16 33.28 0.21
C GLY A 599 -4.10 32.14 0.62
N GLU A 600 -4.96 31.65 -0.27
CA GLU A 600 -5.98 30.62 -0.02
C GLU A 600 -5.77 29.34 -0.83
N TRP A 601 -6.45 28.26 -0.46
CA TRP A 601 -6.46 27.00 -1.23
C TRP A 601 -7.59 26.99 -2.26
N ARG A 602 -7.25 27.08 -3.54
CA ARG A 602 -8.21 27.07 -4.66
C ARG A 602 -8.07 25.79 -5.47
N ARG A 603 -9.18 25.22 -5.95
CA ARG A 603 -9.14 24.05 -6.86
C ARG A 603 -8.55 24.46 -8.20
N ALA A 604 -7.82 23.56 -8.86
CA ALA A 604 -7.16 23.81 -10.13
C ALA A 604 -8.14 24.30 -11.22
N ARG A 605 -9.36 23.76 -11.27
CA ARG A 605 -10.43 24.23 -12.18
C ARG A 605 -10.91 25.66 -11.94
N GLY A 606 -10.65 26.21 -10.76
CA GLY A 606 -11.07 27.54 -10.35
C GLY A 606 -9.97 28.60 -10.50
N LEU A 607 -8.79 28.24 -11.02
CA LEU A 607 -7.70 29.16 -11.28
C LEU A 607 -7.91 29.91 -12.59
N GLN A 608 -7.58 31.19 -12.60
CA GLN A 608 -7.60 32.05 -13.79
C GLN A 608 -6.18 32.43 -14.21
N ILE A 609 -6.00 32.72 -15.50
CA ILE A 609 -4.71 33.20 -16.02
C ILE A 609 -4.38 34.53 -15.34
N GLY A 610 -3.21 34.59 -14.70
CA GLY A 610 -2.78 35.75 -13.91
C GLY A 610 -2.86 35.54 -12.40
N ASP A 611 -3.56 34.51 -11.93
CA ASP A 611 -3.59 34.16 -10.50
C ASP A 611 -2.17 33.83 -10.00
N PRO A 612 -1.70 34.46 -8.90
CA PRO A 612 -0.40 34.12 -8.33
C PRO A 612 -0.48 32.73 -7.68
N LEU A 613 0.50 31.88 -7.97
CA LEU A 613 0.66 30.57 -7.34
C LEU A 613 1.88 30.55 -6.43
N TYR A 614 1.67 30.16 -5.18
CA TYR A 614 2.72 30.08 -4.18
C TYR A 614 3.44 28.74 -4.29
N MET A 615 4.75 28.79 -4.45
CA MET A 615 5.61 27.60 -4.50
C MET A 615 6.60 27.61 -3.35
N SER A 616 6.77 26.45 -2.70
CA SER A 616 7.75 26.26 -1.63
C SER A 616 9.03 25.71 -2.23
N PHE A 617 10.12 26.48 -2.17
CA PHE A 617 11.47 26.02 -2.52
C PHE A 617 12.24 25.79 -1.22
N ARG A 618 12.21 24.56 -0.70
CA ARG A 618 12.98 24.18 0.49
C ARG A 618 14.19 23.35 0.07
N SER A 619 15.36 23.64 0.64
CA SER A 619 16.54 22.78 0.53
C SER A 619 16.41 21.54 1.41
N GLY A 620 17.02 20.42 1.00
CA GLY A 620 17.12 19.21 1.82
C GLY A 620 16.20 18.05 1.38
N LEU A 621 15.86 18.00 0.09
CA LEU A 621 14.99 16.98 -0.51
C LEU A 621 15.77 15.78 -1.09
N PHE A 622 16.97 15.49 -0.57
CA PHE A 622 17.85 14.45 -1.09
C PHE A 622 17.55 13.10 -0.45
N GLY A 623 17.63 12.03 -1.24
CA GLY A 623 17.59 10.67 -0.70
C GLY A 623 18.99 10.16 -0.36
N GLU A 624 19.08 8.94 0.15
CA GLU A 624 20.35 8.29 0.50
C GLU A 624 20.82 7.26 -0.54
N SER A 625 20.00 7.00 -1.57
CA SER A 625 20.22 5.90 -2.51
C SER A 625 21.32 6.21 -3.51
N ARG A 626 22.42 5.46 -3.45
CA ARG A 626 23.46 5.49 -4.49
C ARG A 626 23.23 4.46 -5.59
N SER A 627 22.33 3.52 -5.40
CA SER A 627 22.05 2.49 -6.40
C SER A 627 21.30 3.06 -7.60
N PHE A 628 21.55 2.46 -8.77
CA PHE A 628 20.75 2.66 -9.97
C PHE A 628 20.46 1.31 -10.62
N GLU A 629 19.25 1.13 -11.15
CA GLU A 629 18.90 -0.12 -11.81
C GLU A 629 19.55 -0.22 -13.18
N VAL A 630 20.38 -1.25 -13.35
CA VAL A 630 20.90 -1.67 -14.65
C VAL A 630 20.22 -2.99 -14.99
N GLY A 631 19.10 -2.93 -15.73
CA GLY A 631 18.32 -4.14 -16.07
C GLY A 631 19.21 -5.28 -16.62
N ARG A 632 18.98 -6.52 -16.16
CA ARG A 632 19.73 -7.69 -16.66
C ARG A 632 19.41 -7.91 -18.13
N THR A 633 20.42 -7.87 -18.98
CA THR A 633 20.36 -8.40 -20.35
C THR A 633 21.61 -9.22 -20.60
N ALA A 634 21.41 -10.43 -21.12
CA ALA A 634 22.41 -11.47 -21.31
C ALA A 634 23.55 -11.16 -22.32
N ALA A 635 23.58 -9.97 -22.91
CA ALA A 635 24.32 -9.75 -24.17
C ALA A 635 25.76 -9.24 -24.04
N TYR A 636 26.23 -8.80 -22.86
CA TYR A 636 27.49 -8.03 -22.78
C TYR A 636 28.42 -8.36 -21.60
N TRP A 637 28.12 -9.37 -20.80
CA TRP A 637 29.05 -9.86 -19.78
C TRP A 637 30.00 -10.88 -20.40
N THR A 638 31.11 -10.42 -20.98
CA THR A 638 32.21 -11.32 -21.39
C THR A 638 33.27 -11.38 -20.29
N ARG A 639 34.04 -12.47 -20.23
CA ARG A 639 35.15 -12.67 -19.26
C ARG A 639 36.24 -11.58 -19.26
N LYS A 640 36.18 -10.58 -20.17
CA LYS A 640 37.13 -9.45 -20.31
C LYS A 640 36.50 -8.07 -20.07
N SER A 641 35.25 -8.00 -19.62
CA SER A 641 34.57 -6.71 -19.38
C SER A 641 35.22 -5.96 -18.19
N PRO A 642 35.48 -4.64 -18.31
CA PRO A 642 36.00 -3.85 -17.19
C PRO A 642 35.02 -3.88 -16.02
N ARG A 643 35.52 -3.74 -14.78
CA ARG A 643 34.65 -3.60 -13.60
C ARG A 643 33.84 -2.30 -13.75
N LEU A 644 32.59 -2.41 -14.16
CA LEU A 644 31.70 -1.27 -14.29
C LEU A 644 31.17 -0.85 -12.91
N PRO A 645 31.00 0.46 -12.65
CA PRO A 645 30.36 0.94 -11.44
C PRO A 645 28.92 0.40 -11.31
N GLY A 646 28.57 -0.10 -10.12
CA GLY A 646 27.20 -0.51 -9.77
C GLY A 646 26.40 0.54 -9.00
N GLU A 647 27.04 1.64 -8.62
CA GLU A 647 26.47 2.71 -7.80
C GLU A 647 26.98 4.09 -8.25
N TRP A 648 26.22 5.13 -7.93
CA TRP A 648 26.60 6.51 -8.16
C TRP A 648 27.79 6.90 -7.27
N SER A 649 28.86 7.33 -7.93
CA SER A 649 29.94 8.12 -7.33
C SER A 649 29.86 9.56 -7.84
N VAL A 650 30.54 10.48 -7.15
CA VAL A 650 30.66 11.89 -7.58
C VAL A 650 31.22 11.96 -9.00
N GLU A 651 32.25 11.18 -9.28
CA GLU A 651 32.93 11.15 -10.57
C GLU A 651 32.04 10.58 -11.68
N LEU A 652 31.28 9.52 -11.39
CA LEU A 652 30.33 8.98 -12.37
C LEU A 652 29.21 9.97 -12.68
N ALA A 653 28.69 10.66 -11.66
CA ALA A 653 27.63 11.65 -11.83
C ALA A 653 28.11 12.85 -12.65
N GLU A 654 29.31 13.39 -12.38
CA GLU A 654 29.94 14.44 -13.18
C GLU A 654 30.16 14.01 -14.62
N LEU A 655 30.69 12.80 -14.84
CA LEU A 655 30.92 12.27 -16.18
C LEU A 655 29.60 12.12 -16.96
N VAL A 656 28.55 11.58 -16.33
CA VAL A 656 27.24 11.42 -16.97
C VAL A 656 26.61 12.78 -17.26
N GLY A 657 26.70 13.74 -16.33
CA GLY A 657 26.23 15.11 -16.54
C GLY A 657 26.92 15.77 -17.73
N TYR A 658 28.25 15.71 -17.79
CA TYR A 658 29.02 16.29 -18.89
C TYR A 658 28.76 15.57 -20.22
N MET A 659 28.65 14.25 -20.19
CA MET A 659 28.31 13.43 -21.36
C MET A 659 26.96 13.82 -21.98
N MET A 660 25.97 14.16 -21.14
CA MET A 660 24.66 14.61 -21.60
C MET A 660 24.64 16.02 -22.20
N ALA A 661 25.65 16.84 -21.90
CA ALA A 661 25.84 18.17 -22.46
C ALA A 661 26.69 18.12 -23.75
N ASP A 662 27.99 17.80 -23.60
CA ASP A 662 29.00 17.88 -24.65
C ASP A 662 29.63 16.51 -24.96
N GLY A 663 28.82 15.45 -24.98
CA GLY A 663 29.26 14.10 -25.30
C GLY A 663 28.32 13.34 -26.24
N HIS A 664 28.84 12.29 -26.86
CA HIS A 664 28.03 11.35 -27.66
C HIS A 664 28.65 9.96 -27.71
N ILE A 665 27.81 8.97 -28.02
CA ILE A 665 28.23 7.57 -28.21
C ILE A 665 28.30 7.28 -29.70
N ALA A 666 29.51 7.05 -30.20
CA ALA A 666 29.74 6.61 -31.56
C ALA A 666 29.42 5.11 -31.69
N ARG A 667 28.63 4.77 -32.71
CA ARG A 667 28.23 3.40 -33.03
C ARG A 667 29.15 2.80 -34.09
N SER A 668 29.39 1.49 -34.00
CA SER A 668 30.15 0.74 -34.98
C SER A 668 29.44 0.73 -36.33
N THR A 669 30.16 1.02 -37.40
CA THR A 669 29.67 0.93 -38.78
C THR A 669 29.41 -0.51 -39.22
N TYR A 670 29.99 -1.50 -38.54
CA TYR A 670 29.86 -2.92 -38.90
C TYR A 670 28.59 -3.57 -38.35
N ASN A 671 28.20 -3.27 -37.12
CA ASN A 671 27.08 -3.96 -36.43
C ASN A 671 26.10 -3.01 -35.70
N GLY A 672 26.26 -1.70 -35.86
CA GLY A 672 25.38 -0.69 -35.25
C GLY A 672 25.46 -0.60 -33.72
N LYS A 673 26.31 -1.40 -33.06
CA LYS A 673 26.44 -1.41 -31.60
C LYS A 673 27.21 -0.19 -31.09
N PRO A 674 26.89 0.32 -29.89
CA PRO A 674 27.66 1.40 -29.26
C PRO A 674 29.10 0.93 -29.06
N ALA A 675 30.06 1.69 -29.61
CA ALA A 675 31.45 1.25 -29.72
C ALA A 675 32.41 2.16 -28.95
N LYS A 676 32.14 3.47 -28.94
CA LYS A 676 33.07 4.47 -28.42
C LYS A 676 32.34 5.64 -27.77
N LEU A 677 32.77 5.98 -26.57
CA LEU A 677 32.43 7.20 -25.85
C LEU A 677 33.28 8.34 -26.41
N VAL A 678 32.67 9.48 -26.72
CA VAL A 678 33.35 10.69 -27.19
C VAL A 678 32.89 11.89 -26.38
N LEU A 679 33.82 12.58 -25.71
CA LEU A 679 33.58 13.86 -25.04
C LEU A 679 34.23 14.99 -25.85
N ALA A 680 33.51 16.07 -26.09
CA ALA A 680 33.99 17.26 -26.80
C ALA A 680 34.33 18.39 -25.82
N PHE A 681 35.33 19.19 -26.19
CA PHE A 681 35.83 20.29 -25.38
C PHE A 681 36.08 21.52 -26.24
N GLY A 682 36.00 22.70 -25.66
CA GLY A 682 36.51 23.93 -26.24
C GLY A 682 38.03 23.89 -26.41
N TRP A 683 38.56 24.74 -27.30
CA TRP A 683 40.00 24.83 -27.56
C TRP A 683 40.82 25.21 -26.32
N ASP A 684 40.24 26.02 -25.43
CA ASP A 684 40.89 26.52 -24.21
C ASP A 684 40.56 25.67 -22.96
N GLU A 685 39.96 24.49 -23.13
CA GLU A 685 39.47 23.65 -22.02
C GLU A 685 40.41 22.47 -21.72
N GLU A 686 41.71 22.75 -21.64
CA GLU A 686 42.70 21.72 -21.32
C GLU A 686 42.57 21.19 -19.88
N GLU A 687 42.15 22.04 -18.93
CA GLU A 687 41.83 21.64 -17.54
C GLU A 687 40.76 20.55 -17.51
N LEU A 688 39.67 20.71 -18.27
CA LEU A 688 38.57 19.75 -18.34
C LEU A 688 38.99 18.44 -19.02
N GLN A 689 39.83 18.52 -20.06
CA GLN A 689 40.39 17.33 -20.71
C GLN A 689 41.18 16.48 -19.72
N HIS A 690 42.05 17.09 -18.90
CA HIS A 690 42.79 16.36 -17.88
C HIS A 690 41.87 15.80 -16.79
N TYR A 691 40.88 16.59 -16.35
CA TYR A 691 39.92 16.19 -15.32
C TYR A 691 39.10 14.97 -15.72
N PHE A 692 38.44 15.01 -16.87
CA PHE A 692 37.62 13.88 -17.34
C PHE A 692 38.47 12.68 -17.76
N ALA A 693 39.70 12.88 -18.24
CA ALA A 693 40.61 11.78 -18.49
C ALA A 693 40.96 11.00 -17.20
N ALA A 694 41.23 11.72 -16.11
CA ALA A 694 41.47 11.11 -14.81
C ALA A 694 40.24 10.36 -14.27
N ILE A 695 39.04 10.95 -14.40
CA ILE A 695 37.78 10.31 -14.02
C ILE A 695 37.54 9.02 -14.81
N ILE A 696 37.72 9.05 -16.13
CA ILE A 696 37.53 7.87 -17.00
C ILE A 696 38.47 6.74 -16.59
N VAL A 697 39.75 7.04 -16.32
CA VAL A 697 40.73 6.05 -15.85
C VAL A 697 40.30 5.50 -14.49
N LYS A 698 39.87 6.35 -13.57
CA LYS A 698 39.42 5.95 -12.22
C LYS A 698 38.18 5.04 -12.27
N LEU A 699 37.20 5.37 -13.12
CA LEU A 699 35.94 4.64 -13.20
C LEU A 699 36.05 3.33 -13.98
N PHE A 700 36.82 3.30 -15.07
CA PHE A 700 36.81 2.19 -16.02
C PHE A 700 38.15 1.48 -16.19
N GLY A 701 39.22 1.97 -15.55
CA GLY A 701 40.58 1.42 -15.68
C GLY A 701 41.16 1.57 -17.09
N LYS A 702 40.62 2.47 -17.91
CA LYS A 702 40.99 2.63 -19.32
C LYS A 702 41.33 4.08 -19.64
N ALA A 703 42.55 4.31 -20.13
CA ALA A 703 42.97 5.63 -20.57
C ALA A 703 42.22 6.07 -21.85
N PRO A 704 41.64 7.28 -21.91
CA PRO A 704 41.10 7.83 -23.14
C PRO A 704 42.20 8.24 -24.11
N THR A 705 41.91 8.17 -25.40
CA THR A 705 42.75 8.76 -26.45
C THR A 705 42.33 10.21 -26.66
N ARG A 706 43.28 11.14 -26.51
CA ARG A 706 43.10 12.55 -26.90
C ARG A 706 43.26 12.69 -28.40
N ARG A 707 42.30 13.32 -29.06
CA ARG A 707 42.33 13.60 -30.50
C ARG A 707 41.82 15.00 -30.77
N VAL A 708 42.35 15.66 -31.79
CA VAL A 708 41.82 16.94 -32.27
C VAL A 708 41.03 16.68 -33.55
N THR A 709 39.75 17.06 -33.55
CA THR A 709 38.89 17.00 -34.75
C THR A 709 39.00 18.31 -35.53
N ARG A 710 38.28 18.43 -36.66
CA ARG A 710 38.22 19.68 -37.44
C ARG A 710 37.61 20.85 -36.66
N THR A 711 36.85 20.59 -35.60
CA THR A 711 36.04 21.60 -34.91
C THR A 711 36.41 21.77 -33.44
N CYS A 712 36.94 20.73 -32.78
CA CYS A 712 37.24 20.74 -31.36
C CYS A 712 38.19 19.60 -30.91
N PRO A 713 38.91 19.76 -29.80
CA PRO A 713 39.52 18.65 -29.06
C PRO A 713 38.47 17.68 -28.52
N VAL A 714 38.79 16.37 -28.55
CA VAL A 714 37.94 15.30 -28.03
C VAL A 714 38.73 14.28 -27.22
N LEU A 715 38.06 13.65 -26.24
CA LEU A 715 38.51 12.43 -25.58
C LEU A 715 37.69 11.24 -26.06
N GLU A 716 38.37 10.18 -26.50
CA GLU A 716 37.75 8.97 -27.04
C GLU A 716 38.07 7.74 -26.18
N VAL A 717 37.04 6.96 -25.82
CA VAL A 717 37.22 5.68 -25.10
C VAL A 717 36.41 4.59 -25.79
N SER A 718 37.09 3.59 -26.34
CA SER A 718 36.42 2.42 -26.92
C SER A 718 35.96 1.47 -25.81
N GLY A 719 34.70 1.02 -25.84
CA GLY A 719 34.20 0.06 -24.86
C GLY A 719 32.69 -0.13 -24.96
N VAL A 720 32.26 -1.27 -25.50
CA VAL A 720 30.83 -1.59 -25.66
C VAL A 720 30.10 -1.59 -24.32
N ASP A 721 30.74 -2.11 -23.27
CA ASP A 721 30.15 -2.21 -21.93
C ASP A 721 30.03 -0.84 -21.25
N ILE A 722 31.03 0.03 -21.44
CA ILE A 722 31.03 1.42 -20.93
C ILE A 722 29.93 2.21 -21.61
N CYS A 723 29.87 2.15 -22.94
CA CYS A 723 28.82 2.84 -23.70
C CYS A 723 27.44 2.26 -23.39
N GLY A 724 27.32 0.95 -23.20
CA GLY A 724 26.08 0.30 -22.82
C GLY A 724 25.58 0.75 -21.44
N LEU A 725 26.48 0.97 -20.47
CA LEU A 725 26.12 1.58 -19.18
C LEU A 725 25.61 3.01 -19.36
N LEU A 726 26.32 3.86 -20.11
CA LEU A 726 25.94 5.25 -20.33
C LEU A 726 24.61 5.39 -21.09
N GLU A 727 24.35 4.52 -22.09
CA GLU A 727 23.05 4.46 -22.77
C GLU A 727 21.90 4.17 -21.80
N ARG A 728 22.09 3.23 -20.86
CA ARG A 728 21.08 2.87 -19.86
C ARG A 728 20.84 3.96 -18.83
N LEU A 729 21.89 4.72 -18.51
CA LEU A 729 21.79 5.94 -17.70
C LEU A 729 21.17 7.11 -18.50
N GLY A 730 20.75 6.89 -19.75
CA GLY A 730 20.04 7.89 -20.57
C GLY A 730 20.95 8.82 -21.39
N ALA A 731 22.27 8.59 -21.39
CA ALA A 731 23.28 9.49 -21.96
C ALA A 731 23.72 9.14 -23.40
N GLY A 732 22.96 8.29 -24.13
CA GLY A 732 23.36 7.83 -25.47
C GLY A 732 22.36 8.02 -26.61
N GLY A 733 21.22 8.66 -26.35
CA GLY A 733 20.24 9.00 -27.38
C GLY A 733 20.48 10.38 -28.02
N PRO A 734 19.76 10.73 -29.11
CA PRO A 734 19.79 12.10 -29.65
C PRO A 734 19.42 13.13 -28.58
N SER A 735 19.94 14.36 -28.65
CA SER A 735 19.80 15.39 -27.60
C SER A 735 18.34 15.68 -27.20
N ARG A 736 17.35 15.44 -28.07
CA ARG A 736 15.91 15.56 -27.77
C ARG A 736 15.36 14.45 -26.86
N SER A 737 16.03 13.30 -26.85
CA SER A 737 15.64 12.08 -26.13
C SER A 737 16.41 11.88 -24.81
N ILE A 738 17.51 12.62 -24.59
CA ILE A 738 18.27 12.56 -23.33
C ILE A 738 17.36 13.00 -22.17
N ARG A 739 17.44 12.26 -21.06
CA ARG A 739 16.69 12.48 -19.81
C ARG A 739 17.61 12.31 -18.62
N VAL A 740 17.37 13.09 -17.57
CA VAL A 740 18.00 12.87 -16.26
C VAL A 740 17.62 11.48 -15.74
N PRO A 741 18.59 10.64 -15.32
CA PRO A 741 18.29 9.35 -14.70
C PRO A 741 17.36 9.51 -13.50
N SER A 742 16.28 8.71 -13.43
CA SER A 742 15.31 8.77 -12.32
C SER A 742 15.97 8.51 -10.95
N SER A 743 17.02 7.70 -10.90
CA SER A 743 17.79 7.42 -9.68
C SER A 743 18.44 8.66 -9.06
N LEU A 744 18.72 9.72 -9.83
CA LEU A 744 19.28 10.96 -9.29
C LEU A 744 18.30 11.72 -8.39
N PHE A 745 16.99 11.56 -8.58
CA PHE A 745 15.98 12.20 -7.72
C PHE A 745 15.93 11.59 -6.31
N ARG A 746 16.57 10.43 -6.11
CA ARG A 746 16.74 9.73 -4.82
C ARG A 746 18.18 9.72 -4.31
N ALA A 747 19.08 10.38 -5.02
CA ALA A 747 20.50 10.34 -4.71
C ALA A 747 20.88 11.34 -3.62
N PRO A 748 21.99 11.10 -2.90
CA PRO A 748 22.54 12.07 -1.95
C PRO A 748 22.87 13.40 -2.60
N GLU A 749 22.84 14.47 -1.80
CA GLU A 749 23.14 15.84 -2.24
C GLU A 749 24.43 15.93 -3.07
N SER A 750 25.50 15.27 -2.62
CA SER A 750 26.80 15.27 -3.30
C SER A 750 26.73 14.69 -4.72
N ILE A 751 25.88 13.69 -4.95
CA ILE A 751 25.73 13.03 -6.26
C ILE A 751 24.89 13.91 -7.19
N VAL A 752 23.80 14.49 -6.70
CA VAL A 752 22.98 15.40 -7.51
C VAL A 752 23.76 16.66 -7.87
N ALA A 753 24.53 17.20 -6.92
CA ALA A 753 25.41 18.34 -7.15
C ALA A 753 26.47 18.03 -8.22
N ALA A 754 27.08 16.86 -8.15
CA ALA A 754 28.07 16.38 -9.11
C ALA A 754 27.47 16.25 -10.53
N PHE A 755 26.29 15.67 -10.67
CA PHE A 755 25.59 15.59 -11.96
C PHE A 755 25.29 16.98 -12.54
N LEU A 756 24.72 17.87 -11.72
CA LEU A 756 24.42 19.24 -12.14
C LEU A 756 25.70 20.00 -12.51
N ARG A 757 26.77 19.85 -11.73
CA ARG A 757 28.08 20.45 -12.01
C ARG A 757 28.60 20.00 -13.37
N GLY A 758 28.60 18.70 -13.66
CA GLY A 758 29.01 18.18 -14.97
C GLY A 758 28.16 18.70 -16.13
N TYR A 759 26.83 18.72 -15.96
CA TYR A 759 25.91 19.20 -17.00
C TYR A 759 26.04 20.70 -17.28
N PHE A 760 26.14 21.53 -16.23
CA PHE A 760 26.38 22.97 -16.36
C PHE A 760 27.81 23.29 -16.82
N GLU A 761 28.78 22.41 -16.58
CA GLU A 761 30.12 22.59 -17.11
C GLU A 761 30.16 22.51 -18.63
N GLY A 762 29.38 21.65 -19.26
CA GLY A 762 29.27 21.61 -20.73
C GLY A 762 28.39 22.75 -21.25
N ASP A 763 27.07 22.58 -21.14
CA ASP A 763 26.06 23.45 -21.78
C ASP A 763 25.80 24.77 -21.03
N GLY A 764 26.36 24.91 -19.81
CA GLY A 764 26.07 26.04 -18.94
C GLY A 764 26.93 27.28 -19.23
N CYS A 765 26.33 28.44 -19.03
CA CYS A 765 26.95 29.75 -19.22
C CYS A 765 26.71 30.63 -18.00
N VAL A 766 27.77 31.32 -17.57
CA VAL A 766 27.74 32.29 -16.47
C VAL A 766 27.95 33.69 -17.05
N THR A 767 26.90 34.50 -17.01
CA THR A 767 26.95 35.93 -17.31
C THR A 767 26.46 36.70 -16.09
N GLU A 768 25.42 37.54 -16.22
CA GLU A 768 24.72 38.10 -15.08
C GLU A 768 24.04 37.00 -14.25
N ARG A 769 23.55 35.95 -14.92
CA ARG A 769 22.87 34.79 -14.33
C ARG A 769 23.57 33.50 -14.72
N VAL A 770 23.35 32.44 -13.93
CA VAL A 770 23.70 31.07 -14.32
C VAL A 770 22.59 30.56 -15.23
N SER A 771 22.96 30.05 -16.40
CA SER A 771 22.00 29.53 -17.39
C SER A 771 22.51 28.28 -18.08
N VAL A 772 21.61 27.45 -18.59
CA VAL A 772 21.95 26.27 -19.42
C VAL A 772 20.96 26.17 -20.57
N ARG A 773 21.42 25.72 -21.74
CA ARG A 773 20.60 25.63 -22.95
C ARG A 773 20.45 24.18 -23.40
N SER A 774 19.26 23.80 -23.85
CA SER A 774 19.02 22.47 -24.43
C SER A 774 17.93 22.50 -25.49
N VAL A 775 18.00 21.59 -26.45
CA VAL A 775 16.88 21.32 -27.38
C VAL A 775 15.77 20.50 -26.71
N SER A 776 16.06 19.85 -25.57
CA SER A 776 15.10 19.04 -24.80
C SER A 776 14.48 19.86 -23.67
N ARG A 777 13.21 20.21 -23.82
CA ARG A 777 12.43 20.84 -22.74
C ARG A 777 12.35 19.94 -21.50
N LEU A 778 12.13 18.64 -21.71
CA LEU A 778 12.01 17.65 -20.63
C LEU A 778 13.31 17.52 -19.82
N MET A 779 14.48 17.64 -20.48
CA MET A 779 15.77 17.69 -19.77
C MET A 779 15.84 18.91 -18.85
N LEU A 780 15.49 20.10 -19.35
CA LEU A 780 15.53 21.32 -18.54
C LEU A 780 14.47 21.33 -17.43
N GLU A 781 13.30 20.72 -17.64
CA GLU A 781 12.30 20.51 -16.58
C GLU A 781 12.86 19.60 -15.47
N ALA A 782 13.53 18.51 -15.83
CA ALA A 782 14.18 17.63 -14.87
C ALA A 782 15.34 18.34 -14.13
N VAL A 783 16.17 19.11 -14.83
CA VAL A 783 17.23 19.95 -14.22
C VAL A 783 16.64 21.01 -13.29
N HIS A 784 15.52 21.63 -13.68
CA HIS A 784 14.78 22.55 -12.80
C HIS A 784 14.38 21.86 -11.50
N HIS A 785 13.80 20.65 -11.57
CA HIS A 785 13.45 19.87 -10.38
C HIS A 785 14.68 19.55 -9.51
N LEU A 786 15.80 19.12 -10.09
CA LEU A 786 17.02 18.90 -9.32
C LEU A 786 17.50 20.18 -8.61
N LEU A 787 17.47 21.34 -9.29
CA LEU A 787 17.82 22.63 -8.68
C LEU A 787 16.87 23.01 -7.53
N THR A 788 15.59 22.65 -7.61
CA THR A 788 14.65 22.88 -6.50
C THR A 788 15.01 22.10 -5.23
N MET A 789 15.66 20.93 -5.35
CA MET A 789 16.14 20.16 -4.19
C MET A 789 17.22 20.92 -3.40
N PHE A 790 17.96 21.82 -4.08
CA PHE A 790 18.93 22.73 -3.47
C PHE A 790 18.29 24.04 -2.96
N GLY A 791 16.98 24.22 -3.12
CA GLY A 791 16.32 25.50 -2.86
C GLY A 791 16.73 26.58 -3.87
N ILE A 792 17.07 26.20 -5.12
CA ILE A 792 17.51 27.12 -6.19
C ILE A 792 16.36 27.29 -7.20
N PRO A 793 15.55 28.37 -7.09
CA PRO A 793 14.58 28.73 -8.12
C PRO A 793 15.23 28.92 -9.50
N SER A 794 14.58 28.37 -10.52
CA SER A 794 14.97 28.54 -11.92
C SER A 794 13.77 28.64 -12.85
N VAL A 795 13.96 29.18 -14.05
CA VAL A 795 12.90 29.47 -15.02
C VAL A 795 13.32 28.94 -16.39
N VAL A 796 12.42 28.21 -17.06
CA VAL A 796 12.67 27.68 -18.42
C VAL A 796 11.96 28.58 -19.44
N ARG A 797 12.72 29.15 -20.39
CA ARG A 797 12.20 29.99 -21.48
C ARG A 797 12.45 29.33 -22.82
N LYS A 798 11.48 29.41 -23.72
CA LYS A 798 11.63 29.01 -25.12
C LYS A 798 12.34 30.14 -25.88
N GLY A 799 13.43 29.82 -26.56
CA GLY A 799 14.14 30.74 -27.44
C GLY A 799 13.40 30.98 -28.75
N THR A 800 13.77 32.04 -29.44
CA THR A 800 13.28 32.34 -30.79
C THR A 800 13.79 31.29 -31.80
N PRO A 801 13.00 30.95 -32.83
CA PRO A 801 13.46 30.06 -33.91
C PRO A 801 14.71 30.61 -34.58
N ASP A 802 15.68 29.75 -34.89
CA ASP A 802 16.89 30.17 -35.61
C ASP A 802 16.53 30.48 -37.07
N PRO A 803 16.95 31.64 -37.62
CA PRO A 803 16.76 31.98 -39.04
C PRO A 803 17.30 30.94 -40.02
N ARG A 804 18.25 30.09 -39.58
CA ARG A 804 18.87 29.01 -40.36
C ARG A 804 18.11 27.67 -40.30
N GLY A 805 16.91 27.65 -39.70
CA GLY A 805 16.04 26.47 -39.66
C GLY A 805 16.31 25.48 -38.52
N TYR A 806 17.18 25.81 -37.55
CA TYR A 806 17.38 24.96 -36.38
C TYR A 806 16.18 25.03 -35.42
N ALA A 807 15.86 23.90 -34.79
CA ALA A 807 14.78 23.83 -33.81
C ALA A 807 15.00 24.82 -32.65
N PRO A 808 13.95 25.52 -32.19
CA PRO A 808 14.07 26.50 -31.11
C PRO A 808 14.63 25.83 -29.84
N ARG A 809 15.68 26.41 -29.27
CA ARG A 809 16.31 25.93 -28.03
C ARG A 809 15.59 26.48 -26.81
N TYR A 810 15.54 25.71 -25.74
CA TYR A 810 15.07 26.16 -24.43
C TYR A 810 16.28 26.61 -23.61
N THR A 811 16.09 27.62 -22.78
CA THR A 811 17.11 28.11 -21.84
C THR A 811 16.55 28.12 -20.43
N LEU A 812 17.25 27.48 -19.50
CA LEU A 812 16.97 27.54 -18.08
C LEU A 812 17.83 28.64 -17.46
N PHE A 813 17.22 29.51 -16.65
CA PHE A 813 17.91 30.57 -15.91
C PHE A 813 17.73 30.37 -14.41
N VAL A 814 18.82 30.40 -13.65
CA VAL A 814 18.78 30.54 -12.19
C VAL A 814 18.30 31.95 -11.84
N VAL A 815 17.32 32.07 -10.94
CA VAL A 815 16.64 33.34 -10.63
C VAL A 815 17.15 33.94 -9.33
N GLY A 816 17.67 35.17 -9.42
CA GLY A 816 18.05 35.98 -8.26
C GLY A 816 19.43 35.66 -7.71
N ASP A 817 20.00 36.62 -6.97
CA ASP A 817 21.38 36.55 -6.47
C ASP A 817 21.55 35.56 -5.32
N ARG A 818 20.50 35.33 -4.52
CA ARG A 818 20.50 34.27 -3.49
C ARG A 818 20.70 32.90 -4.12
N SER A 819 19.96 32.61 -5.19
CA SER A 819 20.03 31.35 -5.93
C SER A 819 21.37 31.19 -6.66
N LYS A 820 21.93 32.29 -7.20
CA LYS A 820 23.27 32.31 -7.80
C LYS A 820 24.36 31.95 -6.78
N ARG A 821 24.28 32.49 -5.56
CA ARG A 821 25.18 32.13 -4.45
C ARG A 821 25.03 30.68 -4.02
N ALA A 822 23.80 30.23 -3.78
CA ALA A 822 23.52 28.83 -3.43
C ALA A 822 24.02 27.84 -4.50
N PHE A 823 23.90 28.20 -5.79
CA PHE A 823 24.50 27.43 -6.88
C PHE A 823 26.03 27.35 -6.74
N GLY A 824 26.71 28.47 -6.47
CA GLY A 824 28.16 28.51 -6.30
C GLY A 824 28.69 27.77 -5.08
N GLU A 825 27.96 27.80 -3.97
CA GLU A 825 28.35 27.13 -2.72
C GLU A 825 28.15 25.61 -2.78
N ARG A 826 27.04 25.14 -3.38
CA ARG A 826 26.62 23.73 -3.30
C ARG A 826 26.89 22.92 -4.56
N ILE A 827 26.83 23.53 -5.74
CA ILE A 827 27.00 22.85 -7.04
C ILE A 827 28.35 23.23 -7.65
N ASN A 828 28.55 24.53 -7.89
CA ASN A 828 29.72 25.16 -8.48
C ASN A 828 30.07 24.65 -9.90
N PHE A 829 31.20 25.09 -10.45
CA PHE A 829 31.76 24.66 -11.73
C PHE A 829 33.10 23.94 -11.53
N ILE A 830 33.49 23.12 -12.50
CA ILE A 830 34.78 22.43 -12.54
C ILE A 830 35.87 23.43 -12.97
N SER A 831 35.70 24.11 -14.11
CA SER A 831 36.73 24.99 -14.66
C SER A 831 36.97 26.23 -13.82
N GLY A 832 38.25 26.62 -13.67
CA GLY A 832 38.63 27.86 -12.99
C GLY A 832 37.99 29.11 -13.63
N ARG A 833 37.84 29.11 -14.96
CA ARG A 833 37.21 30.21 -15.72
C ARG A 833 35.76 30.45 -15.31
N LYS A 834 34.90 29.41 -15.32
CA LYS A 834 33.47 29.57 -14.98
C LYS A 834 33.29 29.87 -13.49
N ARG A 835 34.14 29.32 -12.61
CA ARG A 835 34.19 29.69 -11.18
C ARG A 835 34.51 31.18 -10.98
N ALA A 836 35.51 31.70 -11.68
CA ALA A 836 35.85 33.12 -11.63
C ALA A 836 34.71 34.02 -12.14
N GLN A 837 34.03 33.61 -13.22
CA GLN A 837 32.84 34.31 -13.74
C GLN A 837 31.67 34.29 -12.74
N LEU A 838 31.48 33.19 -12.02
CA LEU A 838 30.42 33.06 -11.01
C LEU A 838 30.68 33.96 -9.79
N ALA A 839 31.95 34.15 -9.42
CA ALA A 839 32.37 35.00 -8.32
C ALA A 839 32.25 36.51 -8.60
N GLN A 840 32.09 36.93 -9.86
CA GLN A 840 31.89 38.34 -10.22
C GLN A 840 30.49 38.85 -9.78
N ARG A 841 30.46 39.96 -9.03
CA ARG A 841 29.22 40.59 -8.51
C ARG A 841 28.31 41.10 -9.65
N PRO A 842 26.98 41.04 -9.52
CA PRO A 842 26.06 41.67 -10.49
C PRO A 842 26.18 43.20 -10.50
N SER A 843 25.94 43.82 -11.67
CA SER A 843 25.84 45.27 -11.82
C SER A 843 24.61 45.84 -11.09
N ALA A 844 24.70 47.07 -10.57
CA ALA A 844 23.73 47.74 -9.71
C ALA A 844 22.36 48.11 -10.36
N ARG A 845 21.96 47.49 -11.46
CA ARG A 845 20.65 47.73 -12.10
C ARG A 845 19.68 46.59 -11.78
N SER A 846 18.97 46.70 -10.66
CA SER A 846 17.79 45.87 -10.41
C SER A 846 16.68 46.24 -11.40
N SER A 847 16.68 45.61 -12.57
CA SER A 847 15.49 45.60 -13.42
C SER A 847 14.39 44.86 -12.67
N LYS A 848 13.29 45.57 -12.42
CA LYS A 848 12.00 45.02 -11.97
C LYS A 848 11.59 43.89 -12.93
N SER A 849 11.95 42.63 -12.65
CA SER A 849 11.45 41.50 -13.43
C SER A 849 10.09 41.10 -12.89
N GLY A 850 9.03 41.48 -13.61
CA GLY A 850 7.62 41.29 -13.29
C GLY A 850 7.11 39.84 -13.29
N ALA A 851 7.72 38.97 -12.49
CA ALA A 851 7.13 37.72 -12.04
C ALA A 851 7.76 37.40 -10.68
N GLU A 852 7.19 37.95 -9.60
CA GLU A 852 7.51 37.51 -8.25
C GLU A 852 7.05 36.06 -8.09
N ILE A 853 7.98 35.12 -8.21
CA ILE A 853 7.81 33.85 -7.53
C ILE A 853 7.89 34.20 -6.04
N VAL A 854 6.73 34.38 -5.41
CA VAL A 854 6.63 34.58 -3.96
C VAL A 854 6.92 33.24 -3.31
N CYS A 855 8.20 32.98 -3.06
CA CYS A 855 8.63 31.88 -2.21
C CYS A 855 8.11 32.16 -0.80
N ILE A 856 7.34 31.23 -0.23
CA ILE A 856 7.02 31.29 1.20
C ILE A 856 8.34 31.06 1.94
N PRO A 857 8.83 32.02 2.76
CA PRO A 857 10.03 31.80 3.57
C PRO A 857 9.81 30.62 4.51
N ASP A 858 10.85 29.82 4.72
CA ASP A 858 10.86 28.82 5.77
C ASP A 858 10.77 29.48 7.15
N PRO A 859 10.06 28.92 8.15
CA PRO A 859 10.23 29.30 9.56
C PRO A 859 11.69 29.34 10.03
N THR A 860 12.57 28.51 9.46
CA THR A 860 14.01 28.51 9.75
C THR A 860 14.73 29.72 9.10
N ASP A 861 14.37 30.10 7.87
CA ASP A 861 14.81 31.36 7.22
C ASP A 861 14.32 32.60 8.03
N LEU A 862 13.18 32.48 8.72
CA LEU A 862 12.60 33.53 9.58
C LEU A 862 13.34 33.72 10.91
N ILE A 863 13.99 32.66 11.41
CA ILE A 863 14.88 32.75 12.58
C ILE A 863 16.16 33.52 12.21
N GLU A 864 16.70 33.32 11.00
CA GLU A 864 17.84 34.09 10.49
C GLU A 864 17.47 35.53 10.11
N THR A 865 16.28 35.76 9.55
CA THR A 865 15.75 37.11 9.27
C THR A 865 15.23 37.83 10.50
N ARG A 866 15.14 37.16 11.66
CA ARG A 866 14.78 37.80 12.94
C ARG A 866 15.67 38.99 13.23
N THR A 867 16.99 38.85 13.04
CA THR A 867 17.97 39.92 13.27
C THR A 867 17.81 41.05 12.25
N ALA A 868 17.59 40.72 10.97
CA ALA A 868 17.38 41.71 9.92
C ALA A 868 16.05 42.48 10.06
N LEU A 869 14.97 41.82 10.50
CA LEU A 869 13.68 42.45 10.81
C LEU A 869 13.77 43.33 12.06
N TYR A 870 14.51 42.89 13.07
CA TYR A 870 14.81 43.74 14.23
C TYR A 870 15.61 44.99 13.83
N ASP A 871 16.63 44.86 12.99
CA ASP A 871 17.42 45.99 12.53
C ASP A 871 16.65 46.94 11.61
N ALA A 872 15.80 46.41 10.72
CA ALA A 872 14.98 47.21 9.81
C ALA A 872 13.83 47.95 10.52
N CYS A 873 13.33 47.41 11.62
CA CYS A 873 12.24 48.02 12.41
C CYS A 873 12.74 48.83 13.61
N ARG A 874 14.06 49.07 13.73
CA ARG A 874 14.57 49.99 14.75
C ARG A 874 14.15 51.42 14.45
N THR A 875 13.55 52.05 15.45
CA THR A 875 13.36 53.51 15.45
C THR A 875 14.72 54.22 15.48
N PRO A 876 14.79 55.52 15.13
CA PRO A 876 16.04 56.29 15.22
C PRO A 876 16.71 56.27 16.61
N ALA A 877 15.95 55.98 17.67
CA ALA A 877 16.44 55.79 19.04
C ALA A 877 16.93 54.35 19.34
N GLY A 878 17.05 53.48 18.34
CA GLY A 878 17.59 52.11 18.45
C GLY A 878 16.63 51.05 19.02
N LYS A 879 15.37 51.41 19.31
CA LYS A 879 14.36 50.49 19.86
C LYS A 879 13.40 49.97 18.80
N VAL A 880 13.01 48.70 18.90
CA VAL A 880 12.01 48.06 18.02
C VAL A 880 10.61 48.25 18.63
N PRO A 881 9.59 48.65 17.86
CA PRO A 881 8.23 48.82 18.35
C PRO A 881 7.67 47.55 19.03
N PRO A 882 6.98 47.67 20.19
CA PRO A 882 6.49 46.52 20.96
C PRO A 882 5.55 45.60 20.16
N ALA A 883 4.70 46.16 19.29
CA ALA A 883 3.80 45.38 18.45
C ALA A 883 4.56 44.47 17.46
N MET A 884 5.68 44.94 16.90
CA MET A 884 6.54 44.11 16.04
C MET A 884 7.32 43.08 16.85
N TYR A 885 7.71 43.41 18.07
CA TYR A 885 8.34 42.44 18.98
C TYR A 885 7.41 41.26 19.31
N VAL A 886 6.13 41.55 19.57
CA VAL A 886 5.09 40.53 19.83
C VAL A 886 4.79 39.72 18.57
N PHE A 887 4.69 40.37 17.40
CA PHE A 887 4.48 39.71 16.13
C PHE A 887 5.61 38.73 15.80
N ILE A 888 6.88 39.19 15.84
CA ILE A 888 8.07 38.38 15.54
C ILE A 888 8.18 37.18 16.50
N ASN A 889 7.92 37.37 17.80
CA ASN A 889 8.00 36.27 18.76
C ASN A 889 6.85 35.27 18.64
N LYS A 890 5.59 35.72 18.50
CA LYS A 890 4.45 34.80 18.32
C LYS A 890 4.58 33.93 17.07
N TYR A 891 5.13 34.49 15.99
CA TYR A 891 5.36 33.77 14.73
C TYR A 891 6.49 32.73 14.83
N ALA A 892 7.50 32.97 15.68
CA ALA A 892 8.60 32.03 15.93
C ALA A 892 8.24 30.88 16.88
N THR A 893 7.36 31.11 17.87
CA THR A 893 6.94 30.10 18.87
C THR A 893 5.88 29.12 18.38
N ALA A 894 5.30 29.28 17.19
CA ALA A 894 4.19 28.46 16.70
C ALA A 894 4.56 27.00 16.33
N ARG A 895 5.70 26.46 16.81
CA ARG A 895 6.09 25.06 16.60
C ARG A 895 6.72 24.35 17.80
N THR A 896 6.82 24.99 18.97
CA THR A 896 7.43 24.34 20.14
C THR A 896 6.46 23.44 20.92
N THR A 897 5.16 23.47 20.60
CA THR A 897 4.12 22.74 21.35
C THR A 897 3.61 21.47 20.68
N THR A 898 4.31 20.92 19.69
CA THR A 898 3.86 19.66 19.03
C THR A 898 5.03 18.79 18.59
N ILE A 899 5.99 18.60 19.49
CA ILE A 899 6.88 17.43 19.49
C ILE A 899 7.01 16.96 20.94
N THR A 900 6.02 16.18 21.36
CA THR A 900 6.14 14.98 22.20
C THR A 900 5.10 14.01 21.68
#